data_AF-A0A7C4BGA1-F1
#
_entry.id   AF-A0A7C4BGA1-F1
#
_cell.length_a   1.000
_cell.length_b   1.000
_cell.length_c   1.000
_cell.angle_alpha   90.00
_cell.angle_beta   90.00
_cell.angle_gamma   90.00
#
_symmetry.space_group_name_H-M   'P 1'
#
loop_
_entity.id
_entity.type
_entity.pdbx_description
1 polymer ?
#
loop_
_entity_poly.entity_id
_entity_poly.type
_entity_poly.pdbx_seq_one_letter_code
_entity_poly.pdbx_strand_id
1 'polypeptide(L)'
;MLGGYFDSILEFDLSSGEGRVLELGRLAFNYLGGRGVAGKLLYDRLPPRVDPLSPQNELVFMSGPLTGTNFPGSGRICIASKSPLTGTIFPSSMGGSFGVFLKGAGLDGIVIKGRASKPVYLLVEDGTARLEDATDLWGKSTLEAEEILRKRHPHSGVAGIGQAGENLSPLACIMSEGRTAGRGGLGAVAGSKRLKAIVVRGQQKVRIAHEEAFRKISQRIRRTIESHPVSGKDGSLARFGTAMLVHRITAAGILPVRDFSGEKVDFSDVDGFSGETIREKFLVRRRGCFACPAACGRVVRLGKEEVKGAEYESIVMLGPNSDFWDYEREILPLSLLCDELGIDTISSGVILGRARREGKVRTLVEAMEFLRKLAGRFEPPPGLAEVKGLGLPAYDPRGVWGMALAYATSTRGACHLQAYLIGPEILSIPEFVNPASKMGKARLVRRMQDAFAVLDSLIICKYYFPALFTSLEFELDELADLLTSLTGWKWTGEGLHEVGSRIFGTERLFNLREGFGPEHDRLPESFGMDLSDLLLEYYRERGWDERGVPKAVPEREPVLVERMELPLSPLERLLPPELQVALDLDADVRTIVEIARAAYEGGARIVEAGTPAIKRHGVETLLPALRSACPDAILVADLKTMDVGNLEARIAFRRGADIVAVMGIGGRAKIFEALAEASRREKAILIDLLDCADPLREIEELRQELQEPKRVAFCLHRGISEQMKGRGIYEQSQLIREAKKRAGDFLLFVAGGIKAGVAGNVVAAGADVCVAGSAIYNSADPRESARRMLEEMRKVRAPPR
;
A
#
# COMPACT_ATOMS: atom_id res chain seq x y z
N MET A 1 -8.07 -7.56 -27.40
CA MET A 1 -6.94 -7.83 -26.48
C MET A 1 -7.23 -7.15 -25.16
N LEU A 2 -7.02 -7.90 -24.08
CA LEU A 2 -7.22 -7.47 -22.71
C LEU A 2 -6.15 -6.45 -22.33
N GLY A 3 -6.54 -5.29 -21.79
CA GLY A 3 -5.57 -4.34 -21.26
C GLY A 3 -4.95 -4.87 -19.96
N GLY A 4 -3.68 -4.57 -19.72
CA GLY A 4 -2.92 -5.11 -18.58
C GLY A 4 -2.34 -6.51 -18.81
N TYR A 5 -2.81 -7.28 -19.79
CA TYR A 5 -2.44 -8.70 -20.00
C TYR A 5 -1.91 -8.96 -21.41
N PHE A 6 -1.06 -9.97 -21.54
CA PHE A 6 -0.72 -10.58 -22.83
C PHE A 6 -1.56 -11.85 -23.11
N ASP A 7 -2.30 -12.31 -22.11
CA ASP A 7 -3.11 -13.53 -22.13
C ASP A 7 -2.26 -14.78 -22.43
N SER A 8 -1.02 -14.78 -21.92
CA SER A 8 -0.01 -15.79 -22.30
C SER A 8 0.83 -16.22 -21.10
N ILE A 9 0.76 -17.50 -20.75
CA ILE A 9 1.60 -18.14 -19.73
C ILE A 9 2.47 -19.20 -20.40
N LEU A 10 3.79 -19.08 -20.31
CA LEU A 10 4.71 -20.09 -20.82
C LEU A 10 4.75 -21.28 -19.85
N GLU A 11 4.23 -22.43 -20.25
CA GLU A 11 4.48 -23.69 -19.56
C GLU A 11 5.70 -24.37 -20.20
N PHE A 12 6.73 -24.66 -19.39
CA PHE A 12 7.97 -25.27 -19.87
C PHE A 12 8.33 -26.53 -19.07
N ASP A 13 8.57 -27.63 -19.77
CA ASP A 13 9.00 -28.91 -19.18
C ASP A 13 10.52 -29.07 -19.32
N LEU A 14 11.23 -29.08 -18.18
CA LEU A 14 12.68 -29.24 -18.19
C LEU A 14 13.14 -30.65 -18.56
N SER A 15 12.27 -31.66 -18.47
CA SER A 15 12.61 -33.05 -18.80
C SER A 15 12.65 -33.25 -20.32
N SER A 16 11.68 -32.69 -21.06
CA SER A 16 11.64 -32.77 -22.52
C SER A 16 12.36 -31.60 -23.21
N GLY A 17 12.51 -30.45 -22.53
CA GLY A 17 13.02 -29.22 -23.13
C GLY A 17 12.00 -28.50 -24.00
N GLU A 18 10.72 -28.84 -23.89
CA GLU A 18 9.65 -28.26 -24.69
C GLU A 18 8.80 -27.26 -23.89
N GLY A 19 8.36 -26.21 -24.59
CA GLY A 19 7.48 -25.18 -24.04
C GLY A 19 6.19 -25.05 -24.85
N ARG A 20 5.10 -24.70 -24.18
CA ARG A 20 3.83 -24.32 -24.81
C ARG A 20 3.24 -23.09 -24.11
N VAL A 21 2.47 -22.30 -24.84
CA VAL A 21 1.77 -21.15 -24.29
C VAL A 21 0.36 -21.57 -23.88
N LEU A 22 -0.04 -21.20 -22.68
CA LEU A 22 -1.39 -21.33 -22.15
C LEU A 22 -2.05 -19.96 -22.11
N GLU A 23 -3.34 -19.92 -22.43
CA GLU A 23 -4.15 -18.72 -22.26
C GLU A 23 -4.50 -18.50 -20.78
N LEU A 24 -4.51 -17.24 -20.35
CA LEU A 24 -4.94 -16.85 -19.00
C LEU A 24 -6.45 -16.96 -18.89
N GLY A 25 -7.18 -16.52 -19.92
CA GLY A 25 -8.62 -16.65 -20.06
C GLY A 25 -9.37 -16.14 -18.82
N ARG A 26 -10.27 -16.97 -18.28
CA ARG A 26 -11.13 -16.64 -17.13
C ARG A 26 -10.36 -16.37 -15.84
N LEU A 27 -9.12 -16.87 -15.73
CA LEU A 27 -8.28 -16.65 -14.54
C LEU A 27 -7.91 -15.17 -14.38
N ALA A 28 -7.81 -14.42 -15.48
CA ALA A 28 -7.50 -12.99 -15.45
C ALA A 28 -8.54 -12.20 -14.64
N PHE A 29 -9.83 -12.51 -14.83
CA PHE A 29 -10.90 -11.84 -14.09
C PHE A 29 -11.14 -12.46 -12.70
N ASN A 30 -11.07 -13.78 -12.56
CA ASN A 30 -11.44 -14.43 -11.30
C ASN A 30 -10.30 -14.47 -10.26
N TYR A 31 -9.05 -14.31 -10.70
CA TYR A 31 -7.85 -14.42 -9.88
C TYR A 31 -6.80 -13.32 -10.11
N LEU A 32 -7.08 -12.35 -11.00
CA LEU A 32 -6.24 -11.18 -11.34
C LEU A 32 -4.90 -11.54 -11.99
N GLY A 33 -3.99 -12.16 -11.27
CA GLY A 33 -2.60 -12.38 -11.67
C GLY A 33 -1.79 -12.81 -10.46
N GLY A 34 -0.47 -12.68 -10.54
CA GLY A 34 0.45 -12.83 -9.41
C GLY A 34 0.12 -14.04 -8.53
N ARG A 35 -0.11 -13.77 -7.24
CA ARG A 35 -0.49 -14.78 -6.25
C ARG A 35 -1.76 -15.55 -6.61
N GLY A 36 -2.82 -14.86 -7.04
CA GLY A 36 -4.11 -15.49 -7.30
C GLY A 36 -4.04 -16.56 -8.39
N VAL A 37 -3.51 -16.19 -9.57
CA VAL A 37 -3.38 -17.14 -10.69
C VAL A 37 -2.37 -18.24 -10.35
N ALA A 38 -1.23 -17.90 -9.75
CA ALA A 38 -0.24 -18.90 -9.38
C ALA A 38 -0.82 -19.93 -8.38
N GLY A 39 -1.56 -19.48 -7.37
CA GLY A 39 -2.20 -20.36 -6.40
C GLY A 39 -3.28 -21.24 -7.03
N LYS A 40 -4.10 -20.70 -7.94
CA LYS A 40 -5.14 -21.47 -8.64
C LYS A 40 -4.54 -22.55 -9.54
N LEU A 41 -3.50 -22.22 -10.30
CA LEU A 41 -2.80 -23.21 -11.14
C LEU A 41 -2.27 -24.37 -10.30
N LEU A 42 -1.60 -24.08 -9.18
CA LEU A 42 -1.08 -25.11 -8.28
C LEU A 42 -2.20 -25.98 -7.68
N TYR A 43 -3.32 -25.38 -7.30
CA TYR A 43 -4.48 -26.11 -6.77
C TYR A 43 -5.11 -27.05 -7.79
N ASP A 44 -5.28 -26.61 -9.03
CA ASP A 44 -5.92 -27.43 -10.06
C ASP A 44 -5.01 -28.55 -10.58
N ARG A 45 -3.70 -28.29 -10.65
CA ARG A 45 -2.76 -29.12 -11.42
C ARG A 45 -1.95 -30.07 -10.58
N LEU A 46 -1.60 -29.68 -9.34
CA LEU A 46 -0.74 -30.53 -8.51
C LEU A 46 -1.54 -31.70 -7.94
N PRO A 47 -1.02 -32.93 -8.03
CA PRO A 47 -1.58 -34.07 -7.32
C PRO A 47 -1.61 -33.80 -5.80
N PRO A 48 -2.65 -34.28 -5.09
CA PRO A 48 -2.67 -34.24 -3.62
C PRO A 48 -1.41 -34.86 -3.03
N ARG A 49 -0.81 -34.21 -2.03
CA ARG A 49 0.34 -34.74 -1.27
C ARG A 49 1.60 -35.01 -2.11
N VAL A 50 1.71 -34.38 -3.28
CA VAL A 50 2.92 -34.45 -4.12
C VAL A 50 4.16 -34.05 -3.31
N ASP A 51 5.27 -34.78 -3.46
CA ASP A 51 6.54 -34.40 -2.84
C ASP A 51 7.01 -33.04 -3.40
N PRO A 52 7.24 -32.01 -2.54
CA PRO A 52 7.69 -30.68 -2.97
C PRO A 52 8.99 -30.67 -3.78
N LEU A 53 9.87 -31.66 -3.64
CA LEU A 53 11.14 -31.73 -4.38
C LEU A 53 11.09 -32.68 -5.58
N SER A 54 9.91 -33.23 -5.88
CA SER A 54 9.72 -34.11 -7.03
C SER A 54 9.62 -33.32 -8.35
N PRO A 55 9.89 -33.96 -9.50
CA PRO A 55 9.67 -33.36 -10.81
C PRO A 55 8.21 -32.94 -11.08
N GLN A 56 7.24 -33.54 -10.39
CA GLN A 56 5.81 -33.25 -10.53
C GLN A 56 5.38 -31.94 -9.87
N ASN A 57 6.11 -31.47 -8.84
CA ASN A 57 5.83 -30.16 -8.27
C ASN A 57 6.11 -29.07 -9.32
N GLU A 58 5.37 -27.97 -9.28
CA GLU A 58 5.47 -26.89 -10.27
C GLU A 58 6.01 -25.63 -9.59
N LEU A 59 6.86 -24.89 -10.31
CA LEU A 59 7.37 -23.60 -9.87
C LEU A 59 6.82 -22.52 -10.81
N VAL A 60 6.00 -21.63 -10.27
CA VAL A 60 5.26 -20.63 -11.05
C VAL A 60 5.81 -19.24 -10.79
N PHE A 61 6.25 -18.54 -11.83
CA PHE A 61 6.58 -17.13 -11.82
C PHE A 61 5.42 -16.36 -12.48
N MET A 62 4.76 -15.49 -11.74
CA MET A 62 3.54 -14.83 -12.20
C MET A 62 3.60 -13.32 -11.95
N SER A 63 3.41 -12.54 -13.02
CA SER A 63 3.24 -11.09 -12.97
C SER A 63 1.78 -10.70 -12.74
N GLY A 64 1.52 -9.41 -12.54
CA GLY A 64 0.19 -8.85 -12.37
C GLY A 64 -0.15 -7.90 -13.53
N PRO A 65 -1.43 -7.50 -13.67
CA PRO A 65 -1.86 -6.60 -14.74
C PRO A 65 -1.14 -5.25 -14.71
N LEU A 66 -0.75 -4.76 -13.53
CA LEU A 66 -0.04 -3.49 -13.39
C LEU A 66 1.46 -3.59 -13.67
N THR A 67 2.02 -4.80 -13.72
CA THR A 67 3.46 -5.01 -13.88
C THR A 67 3.95 -4.41 -15.20
N GLY A 68 5.01 -3.60 -15.16
CA GLY A 68 5.56 -2.93 -16.35
C GLY A 68 4.79 -1.70 -16.84
N THR A 69 3.72 -1.30 -16.15
CA THR A 69 3.06 0.01 -16.38
C THR A 69 3.78 1.14 -15.61
N ASN A 70 3.34 2.39 -15.80
CA ASN A 70 3.84 3.56 -15.05
C ASN A 70 3.30 3.70 -13.62
N PHE A 71 2.54 2.71 -13.14
CA PHE A 71 2.06 2.69 -11.75
C PHE A 71 3.26 2.64 -10.77
N PRO A 72 3.24 3.39 -9.65
CA PRO A 72 4.34 3.41 -8.69
C PRO A 72 4.69 2.00 -8.19
N GLY A 73 5.97 1.62 -8.31
CA GLY A 73 6.46 0.33 -7.80
C GLY A 73 5.95 -0.91 -8.52
N SER A 74 5.56 -0.81 -9.79
CA SER A 74 5.05 -1.90 -10.66
C SER A 74 6.08 -2.95 -11.10
N GLY A 75 7.20 -3.10 -10.37
CA GLY A 75 8.34 -3.95 -10.76
C GLY A 75 8.38 -5.36 -10.17
N ARG A 76 7.39 -5.72 -9.34
CA ARG A 76 7.43 -6.97 -8.56
C ARG A 76 7.08 -8.20 -9.42
N ILE A 77 7.25 -9.38 -8.82
CA ILE A 77 6.75 -10.65 -9.33
C ILE A 77 6.35 -11.57 -8.16
N CYS A 78 5.36 -12.45 -8.38
CA CYS A 78 5.03 -13.54 -7.47
C CYS A 78 5.72 -14.83 -7.94
N ILE A 79 6.34 -15.56 -7.03
CA ILE A 79 6.88 -16.89 -7.27
C ILE A 79 6.15 -17.85 -6.32
N ALA A 80 5.56 -18.93 -6.82
CA ALA A 80 4.78 -19.85 -6.02
C ALA A 80 5.07 -21.32 -6.34
N SER A 81 4.93 -22.17 -5.32
CA SER A 81 4.98 -23.63 -5.43
C SER A 81 4.35 -24.27 -4.18
N LYS A 82 4.31 -25.60 -4.12
CA LYS A 82 4.25 -26.31 -2.84
C LYS A 82 5.61 -26.19 -2.13
N SER A 83 5.61 -25.73 -0.89
CA SER A 83 6.85 -25.48 -0.14
C SER A 83 7.50 -26.78 0.37
N PRO A 84 8.82 -26.97 0.21
CA PRO A 84 9.56 -28.04 0.89
C PRO A 84 9.77 -27.79 2.39
N LEU A 85 9.65 -26.55 2.86
CA LEU A 85 9.77 -26.21 4.28
C LEU A 85 8.46 -26.48 5.03
N THR A 86 7.34 -25.98 4.49
CA THR A 86 6.06 -26.01 5.20
C THR A 86 5.14 -27.13 4.74
N GLY A 87 5.32 -27.64 3.52
CA GLY A 87 4.34 -28.53 2.87
C GLY A 87 3.06 -27.85 2.37
N THR A 88 2.89 -26.55 2.62
CA THR A 88 1.71 -25.76 2.22
C THR A 88 1.87 -25.16 0.83
N ILE A 89 0.80 -24.56 0.31
CA ILE A 89 0.93 -23.60 -0.80
C ILE A 89 1.77 -22.40 -0.34
N PHE A 90 2.63 -21.89 -1.22
CA PHE A 90 3.57 -20.86 -0.84
C PHE A 90 3.80 -19.82 -1.95
N PRO A 91 2.95 -18.78 -2.04
CA PRO A 91 3.26 -17.61 -2.85
C PRO A 91 4.32 -16.75 -2.14
N SER A 92 5.28 -16.21 -2.89
CA SER A 92 6.36 -15.36 -2.41
C SER A 92 6.53 -14.16 -3.35
N SER A 93 6.71 -12.95 -2.81
CA SER A 93 6.83 -11.73 -3.63
C SER A 93 8.27 -11.25 -3.67
N MET A 94 8.76 -10.93 -4.87
CA MET A 94 10.09 -10.38 -5.08
C MET A 94 10.00 -9.04 -5.84
N GLY A 95 10.80 -8.06 -5.42
CA GLY A 95 10.95 -6.77 -6.11
C GLY A 95 11.94 -6.81 -7.26
N GLY A 96 12.40 -5.64 -7.70
CA GLY A 96 13.39 -5.50 -8.77
C GLY A 96 12.76 -5.18 -10.11
N SER A 97 13.32 -5.73 -11.18
CA SER A 97 12.91 -5.52 -12.58
C SER A 97 12.50 -6.80 -13.33
N PHE A 98 12.70 -8.00 -12.75
CA PHE A 98 12.44 -9.28 -13.43
C PHE A 98 11.01 -9.37 -14.02
N GLY A 99 10.00 -8.99 -13.23
CA GLY A 99 8.60 -8.99 -13.70
C GLY A 99 8.34 -8.05 -14.88
N VAL A 100 9.09 -6.95 -14.99
CA VAL A 100 8.99 -6.00 -16.11
C VAL A 100 9.54 -6.62 -17.39
N PHE A 101 10.70 -7.28 -17.31
CA PHE A 101 11.26 -8.01 -18.45
C PHE A 101 10.37 -9.18 -18.89
N LEU A 102 9.74 -9.88 -17.93
CA LEU A 102 8.76 -10.93 -18.22
C LEU A 102 7.57 -10.41 -19.04
N LYS A 103 6.96 -9.31 -18.59
CA LYS A 103 5.91 -8.63 -19.37
C LYS A 103 6.45 -8.14 -20.71
N GLY A 104 7.66 -7.60 -20.73
CA GLY A 104 8.31 -7.14 -21.95
C GLY A 104 8.54 -8.27 -22.97
N ALA A 105 8.62 -9.52 -22.53
CA ALA A 105 8.72 -10.69 -23.42
C ALA A 105 7.36 -11.16 -23.96
N GLY A 106 6.27 -10.43 -23.67
CA GLY A 106 4.92 -10.79 -24.11
C GLY A 106 4.26 -11.89 -23.26
N LEU A 107 4.72 -12.09 -22.02
CA LEU A 107 4.23 -13.15 -21.13
C LEU A 107 3.70 -12.56 -19.82
N ASP A 108 2.64 -13.16 -19.29
CA ASP A 108 2.10 -12.87 -17.96
C ASP A 108 2.70 -13.79 -16.88
N GLY A 109 3.20 -14.96 -17.27
CA GLY A 109 3.79 -15.92 -16.33
C GLY A 109 4.63 -17.01 -17.00
N ILE A 110 5.37 -17.75 -16.18
CA ILE A 110 6.13 -18.95 -16.54
C ILE A 110 5.81 -20.05 -15.52
N VAL A 111 5.42 -21.22 -15.99
CA VAL A 111 5.23 -22.44 -15.19
C VAL A 111 6.32 -23.44 -15.55
N ILE A 112 7.15 -23.81 -14.56
CA ILE A 112 8.22 -24.79 -14.73
C ILE A 112 7.81 -26.13 -14.12
N LYS A 113 7.87 -27.19 -14.93
CA LYS A 113 7.68 -28.59 -14.51
C LYS A 113 8.86 -29.48 -14.94
N GLY A 114 8.85 -30.73 -14.49
CA GLY A 114 9.91 -31.68 -14.83
C GLY A 114 11.22 -31.41 -14.11
N ARG A 115 12.30 -32.04 -14.57
CA ARG A 115 13.66 -31.93 -14.03
C ARG A 115 14.67 -32.13 -15.17
N ALA A 116 15.60 -31.19 -15.33
CA ALA A 116 16.66 -31.32 -16.32
C ALA A 116 17.65 -32.43 -15.94
N SER A 117 18.32 -33.02 -16.95
CA SER A 117 19.33 -34.06 -16.74
C SER A 117 20.67 -33.52 -16.22
N LYS A 118 20.91 -32.22 -16.34
CA LYS A 118 22.10 -31.49 -15.86
C LYS A 118 21.72 -30.07 -15.42
N PRO A 119 22.60 -29.32 -14.71
CA PRO A 119 22.37 -27.91 -14.44
C PRO A 119 22.07 -27.10 -15.70
N VAL A 120 20.95 -26.38 -15.71
CA VAL A 120 20.52 -25.51 -16.82
C VAL A 120 20.04 -24.15 -16.33
N TYR A 121 20.00 -23.16 -17.23
CA TYR A 121 19.18 -21.97 -17.07
C TYR A 121 18.18 -21.88 -18.23
N LEU A 122 17.00 -21.34 -17.97
CA LEU A 122 15.99 -21.09 -19.00
C LEU A 122 16.19 -19.68 -19.55
N LEU A 123 16.38 -19.56 -20.86
CA LEU A 123 16.45 -18.28 -21.56
C LEU A 123 15.14 -18.02 -22.30
N VAL A 124 14.48 -16.92 -21.97
CA VAL A 124 13.22 -16.48 -22.55
C VAL A 124 13.44 -15.18 -23.32
N GLU A 125 13.19 -15.19 -24.62
CA GLU A 125 13.36 -14.05 -25.52
C GLU A 125 12.15 -13.94 -26.43
N ASP A 126 11.46 -12.78 -26.38
CA ASP A 126 10.31 -12.44 -27.23
C ASP A 126 9.24 -13.55 -27.32
N GLY A 127 8.91 -14.14 -26.17
CA GLY A 127 7.87 -15.17 -26.01
C GLY A 127 8.33 -16.60 -26.30
N THR A 128 9.58 -16.78 -26.76
CA THR A 128 10.19 -18.10 -26.99
C THR A 128 11.12 -18.48 -25.85
N ALA A 129 11.31 -19.78 -25.60
CA ALA A 129 12.12 -20.27 -24.51
C ALA A 129 13.04 -21.42 -24.95
N ARG A 130 14.27 -21.45 -24.43
CA ARG A 130 15.22 -22.56 -24.63
C ARG A 130 16.06 -22.83 -23.40
N LEU A 131 16.50 -24.08 -23.24
CA LEU A 131 17.42 -24.48 -22.19
C LEU A 131 18.87 -24.24 -22.60
N GLU A 132 19.62 -23.65 -21.70
CA GLU A 132 21.04 -23.37 -21.87
C GLU A 132 21.83 -24.04 -20.73
N ASP A 133 23.07 -24.43 -20.99
CA ASP A 133 23.92 -25.07 -19.98
C ASP A 133 24.26 -24.10 -18.84
N ALA A 134 24.13 -24.57 -17.60
CA ALA A 134 24.50 -23.81 -16.40
C ALA A 134 25.51 -24.55 -15.53
N THR A 135 26.24 -25.52 -16.08
CA THR A 135 27.22 -26.32 -15.32
C THR A 135 28.33 -25.43 -14.76
N ASP A 136 28.74 -24.41 -15.52
CA ASP A 136 29.73 -23.42 -15.10
C ASP A 136 29.23 -22.46 -14.01
N LEU A 137 27.90 -22.36 -13.85
CA LEU A 137 27.25 -21.51 -12.85
C LEU A 137 26.90 -22.27 -11.58
N TRP A 138 26.82 -23.60 -11.64
CA TRP A 138 26.52 -24.44 -10.50
C TRP A 138 27.64 -24.34 -9.45
N GLY A 139 27.28 -24.11 -8.20
CA GLY A 139 28.22 -23.85 -7.10
C GLY A 139 28.54 -22.36 -6.90
N LYS A 140 28.12 -21.45 -7.79
CA LYS A 140 28.30 -20.00 -7.60
C LYS A 140 27.23 -19.41 -6.70
N SER A 141 27.57 -18.33 -6.01
CA SER A 141 26.59 -17.51 -5.28
C SER A 141 25.55 -16.91 -6.24
N THR A 142 24.45 -16.40 -5.68
CA THR A 142 23.39 -15.75 -6.48
C THR A 142 23.89 -14.54 -7.25
N LEU A 143 24.72 -13.70 -6.59
CA LEU A 143 25.25 -12.47 -7.16
C LEU A 143 26.24 -12.75 -8.30
N GLU A 144 27.17 -13.69 -8.11
CA GLU A 144 28.13 -14.08 -9.15
C GLU A 144 27.43 -14.69 -10.37
N ALA A 145 26.45 -15.57 -10.16
CA ALA A 145 25.70 -16.18 -11.24
C ALA A 145 24.88 -15.13 -12.02
N GLU A 146 24.23 -14.19 -11.32
CA GLU A 146 23.52 -13.09 -11.95
C GLU A 146 24.46 -12.18 -12.76
N GLU A 147 25.64 -11.85 -12.24
CA GLU A 147 26.61 -11.01 -12.95
C GLU A 147 27.08 -11.68 -14.25
N ILE A 148 27.41 -12.97 -14.21
CA ILE A 148 27.81 -13.73 -15.40
C ILE A 148 26.67 -13.78 -16.41
N LEU A 149 25.44 -14.07 -15.98
CA LEU A 149 24.28 -14.16 -16.86
C LEU A 149 23.92 -12.80 -17.48
N ARG A 150 24.04 -11.69 -16.75
CA ARG A 150 23.84 -10.34 -17.32
C ARG A 150 24.92 -9.93 -18.31
N LYS A 151 26.16 -10.42 -18.15
CA LYS A 151 27.23 -10.25 -19.16
C LYS A 151 26.95 -11.07 -20.42
N ARG A 152 26.47 -12.32 -20.27
CA ARG A 152 26.05 -13.18 -21.39
C ARG A 152 24.83 -12.61 -22.13
N HIS A 153 23.88 -12.07 -21.37
CA HIS A 153 22.58 -11.60 -21.86
C HIS A 153 22.31 -10.16 -21.40
N PRO A 154 22.89 -9.13 -22.06
CA PRO A 154 22.66 -7.74 -21.71
C PRO A 154 21.17 -7.35 -21.81
N HIS A 155 20.76 -6.39 -20.98
CA HIS A 155 19.36 -5.92 -20.91
C HIS A 155 18.35 -7.05 -20.63
N SER A 156 18.63 -7.86 -19.61
CA SER A 156 17.78 -8.95 -19.16
C SER A 156 17.40 -8.80 -17.68
N GLY A 157 16.29 -9.45 -17.32
CA GLY A 157 15.96 -9.79 -15.94
C GLY A 157 16.47 -11.19 -15.64
N VAL A 158 17.19 -11.37 -14.52
CA VAL A 158 17.70 -12.67 -14.08
C VAL A 158 17.13 -13.00 -12.72
N ALA A 159 16.52 -14.17 -12.57
CA ALA A 159 16.10 -14.72 -11.28
C ALA A 159 16.74 -16.10 -11.11
N GLY A 160 17.48 -16.31 -10.03
CA GLY A 160 18.24 -17.54 -9.85
C GLY A 160 18.43 -17.96 -8.39
N ILE A 161 19.08 -19.10 -8.22
CA ILE A 161 19.35 -19.71 -6.90
C ILE A 161 20.85 -19.70 -6.57
N GLY A 162 21.14 -19.69 -5.27
CA GLY A 162 22.49 -19.89 -4.73
C GLY A 162 22.76 -21.35 -4.41
N GLN A 163 23.89 -21.61 -3.75
CA GLN A 163 24.31 -22.94 -3.32
C GLN A 163 23.27 -23.62 -2.41
N ALA A 164 22.54 -22.86 -1.57
CA ALA A 164 21.49 -23.45 -0.74
C ALA A 164 20.35 -24.07 -1.57
N GLY A 165 19.99 -23.46 -2.70
CA GLY A 165 18.99 -24.02 -3.61
C GLY A 165 19.51 -25.28 -4.28
N GLU A 166 20.76 -25.27 -4.73
CA GLU A 166 21.43 -26.43 -5.34
C GLU A 166 21.51 -27.62 -4.39
N ASN A 167 21.74 -27.35 -3.10
CA ASN A 167 21.78 -28.34 -2.02
C ASN A 167 20.40 -28.69 -1.44
N LEU A 168 19.32 -28.16 -2.04
CA LEU A 168 17.93 -28.44 -1.65
C LEU A 168 17.59 -28.04 -0.21
N SER A 169 18.25 -27.02 0.34
CA SER A 169 17.92 -26.51 1.68
C SER A 169 16.49 -25.95 1.69
N PRO A 170 15.61 -26.37 2.62
CA PRO A 170 14.27 -25.78 2.78
C PRO A 170 14.26 -24.28 3.10
N LEU A 171 15.42 -23.69 3.42
CA LEU A 171 15.56 -22.25 3.61
C LEU A 171 15.88 -21.49 2.30
N ALA A 172 16.10 -22.20 1.19
CA ALA A 172 16.65 -21.61 -0.01
C ALA A 172 15.72 -20.60 -0.69
N CYS A 173 16.31 -19.48 -1.10
CA CYS A 173 15.68 -18.34 -1.76
C CYS A 173 15.83 -18.41 -3.29
N ILE A 174 14.96 -17.68 -3.98
CA ILE A 174 15.20 -17.23 -5.36
C ILE A 174 15.49 -15.73 -5.31
N MET A 175 16.53 -15.28 -6.02
CA MET A 175 17.04 -13.93 -5.94
C MET A 175 17.17 -13.26 -7.31
N SER A 176 17.00 -11.95 -7.36
CA SER A 176 17.18 -11.09 -8.53
C SER A 176 17.57 -9.69 -8.06
N GLU A 177 18.68 -9.12 -8.55
CA GLU A 177 19.14 -7.78 -8.20
C GLU A 177 19.39 -7.56 -6.71
N GLY A 178 19.72 -8.62 -5.97
CA GLY A 178 19.80 -8.63 -4.51
C GLY A 178 18.44 -8.53 -3.80
N ARG A 179 17.32 -8.65 -4.53
CA ARG A 179 15.96 -8.82 -4.00
C ARG A 179 15.64 -10.30 -3.88
N THR A 180 14.78 -10.66 -2.92
CA THR A 180 14.56 -12.05 -2.52
C THR A 180 13.08 -12.42 -2.58
N ALA A 181 12.75 -13.52 -3.25
CA ALA A 181 11.61 -14.36 -2.90
C ALA A 181 12.07 -15.27 -1.75
N GLY A 182 12.05 -14.71 -0.53
CA GLY A 182 12.97 -15.12 0.51
C GLY A 182 12.52 -16.23 1.45
N ARG A 183 11.29 -16.73 1.36
CA ARG A 183 10.73 -17.66 2.36
C ARG A 183 10.12 -18.89 1.70
N GLY A 184 10.02 -19.98 2.47
CA GLY A 184 9.32 -21.20 2.07
C GLY A 184 10.11 -22.15 1.17
N GLY A 185 11.40 -21.92 0.94
CA GLY A 185 12.26 -22.90 0.27
C GLY A 185 12.04 -23.03 -1.23
N LEU A 186 11.51 -22.01 -1.91
CA LEU A 186 11.27 -22.06 -3.36
C LEU A 186 12.57 -22.20 -4.17
N GLY A 187 13.71 -21.78 -3.62
CA GLY A 187 15.02 -22.03 -4.21
C GLY A 187 15.39 -23.51 -4.26
N ALA A 188 14.98 -24.30 -3.27
CA ALA A 188 15.18 -25.75 -3.27
C ALA A 188 14.28 -26.44 -4.30
N VAL A 189 13.07 -25.91 -4.55
CA VAL A 189 12.23 -26.40 -5.65
C VAL A 189 12.95 -26.20 -6.98
N ALA A 190 13.50 -25.00 -7.25
CA ALA A 190 14.29 -24.75 -8.47
C ALA A 190 15.53 -25.66 -8.56
N GLY A 191 16.28 -25.82 -7.46
CA GLY A 191 17.45 -26.69 -7.41
C GLY A 191 17.13 -28.16 -7.63
N SER A 192 15.99 -28.65 -7.09
CA SER A 192 15.51 -30.03 -7.30
C SER A 192 15.22 -30.31 -8.77
N LYS A 193 14.99 -29.26 -9.56
CA LYS A 193 14.74 -29.32 -11.00
C LYS A 193 16.01 -29.14 -11.85
N ARG A 194 17.17 -28.95 -11.19
CA ARG A 194 18.46 -28.55 -11.79
C ARG A 194 18.39 -27.22 -12.55
N LEU A 195 17.48 -26.33 -12.15
CA LEU A 195 17.31 -25.01 -12.75
C LEU A 195 18.09 -23.97 -11.93
N LYS A 196 19.22 -23.48 -12.47
CA LYS A 196 20.05 -22.46 -11.82
C LYS A 196 19.43 -21.07 -11.89
N ALA A 197 18.83 -20.72 -13.03
CA ALA A 197 18.23 -19.41 -13.24
C ALA A 197 17.19 -19.41 -14.36
N ILE A 198 16.36 -18.36 -14.38
CA ILE A 198 15.57 -17.93 -15.53
C ILE A 198 16.09 -16.55 -15.94
N VAL A 199 16.40 -16.40 -17.22
CA VAL A 199 16.83 -15.15 -17.86
C VAL A 199 15.74 -14.73 -18.83
N VAL A 200 15.24 -13.52 -18.70
CA VAL A 200 14.17 -13.00 -19.56
C VAL A 200 14.59 -11.70 -20.23
N ARG A 201 14.35 -11.62 -21.54
CA ARG A 201 14.56 -10.43 -22.36
C ARG A 201 13.29 -10.09 -23.12
N GLY A 202 12.93 -8.82 -23.06
CA GLY A 202 11.81 -8.30 -23.81
C GLY A 202 11.54 -6.83 -23.48
N GLN A 203 10.92 -6.12 -24.42
CA GLN A 203 10.70 -4.68 -24.35
C GLN A 203 9.28 -4.27 -24.79
N GLN A 204 8.39 -5.23 -25.00
CA GLN A 204 7.00 -4.96 -25.37
C GLN A 204 6.30 -4.15 -24.27
N LYS A 205 5.40 -3.27 -24.69
CA LYS A 205 4.59 -2.45 -23.78
C LYS A 205 3.25 -3.11 -23.53
N VAL A 206 2.82 -3.06 -22.28
CA VAL A 206 1.49 -3.52 -21.88
C VAL A 206 0.43 -2.57 -22.43
N ARG A 207 -0.62 -3.13 -23.05
CA ARG A 207 -1.78 -2.35 -23.53
C ARG A 207 -2.57 -1.79 -22.35
N ILE A 208 -3.07 -0.57 -22.47
CA ILE A 208 -4.00 0.05 -21.51
C ILE A 208 -5.33 0.29 -22.24
N ALA A 209 -6.46 -0.13 -21.66
CA ALA A 209 -7.77 -0.01 -22.30
C ALA A 209 -8.23 1.45 -22.43
N HIS A 210 -8.12 2.22 -21.35
CA HIS A 210 -8.54 3.63 -21.25
C HIS A 210 -7.37 4.51 -20.78
N GLU A 211 -6.47 4.88 -21.71
CA GLU A 211 -5.19 5.54 -21.38
C GLU A 211 -5.32 6.83 -20.58
N GLU A 212 -6.25 7.72 -20.95
CA GLU A 212 -6.41 9.00 -20.25
C GLU A 212 -6.90 8.81 -18.81
N ALA A 213 -7.89 7.93 -18.62
CA ALA A 213 -8.42 7.60 -17.30
C ALA A 213 -7.35 6.94 -16.43
N PHE A 214 -6.64 5.94 -16.98
CA PHE A 214 -5.54 5.26 -16.28
C PHE A 214 -4.45 6.25 -15.86
N ARG A 215 -4.05 7.16 -16.75
CA ARG A 215 -3.05 8.20 -16.44
C ARG A 215 -3.50 9.09 -15.29
N LYS A 216 -4.74 9.60 -15.32
CA LYS A 216 -5.28 10.49 -14.27
C LYS A 216 -5.39 9.77 -12.92
N ILE A 217 -5.94 8.55 -12.90
CA ILE A 217 -6.09 7.75 -11.67
C ILE A 217 -4.72 7.34 -11.13
N SER A 218 -3.81 6.87 -11.98
CA SER A 218 -2.46 6.51 -11.56
C SER A 218 -1.67 7.71 -11.04
N GLN A 219 -1.85 8.90 -11.61
CA GLN A 219 -1.21 10.13 -11.12
C GLN A 219 -1.78 10.55 -9.75
N ARG A 220 -3.10 10.42 -9.56
CA ARG A 220 -3.76 10.63 -8.27
C ARG A 220 -3.17 9.71 -7.20
N ILE A 221 -3.17 8.40 -7.43
CA ILE A 221 -2.62 7.41 -6.49
C ILE A 221 -1.13 7.66 -6.22
N ARG A 222 -0.36 8.00 -7.26
CA ARG A 222 1.05 8.36 -7.12
C ARG A 222 1.26 9.52 -6.16
N ARG A 223 0.48 10.60 -6.27
CA ARG A 223 0.57 11.74 -5.34
C ARG A 223 0.29 11.31 -3.92
N THR A 224 -0.76 10.52 -3.69
CA THR A 224 -1.09 9.98 -2.36
C THR A 224 0.07 9.16 -1.79
N ILE A 225 0.71 8.32 -2.60
CA ILE A 225 1.87 7.54 -2.17
C ILE A 225 3.06 8.47 -1.85
N GLU A 226 3.39 9.41 -2.76
CA GLU A 226 4.54 10.29 -2.67
C GLU A 226 4.47 11.30 -1.52
N SER A 227 3.27 11.75 -1.15
CA SER A 227 3.04 12.68 -0.04
C SER A 227 2.85 11.99 1.31
N HIS A 228 2.70 10.66 1.34
CA HIS A 228 2.42 9.96 2.59
C HIS A 228 3.65 9.96 3.53
N PRO A 229 3.49 10.28 4.85
CA PRO A 229 4.61 10.37 5.79
C PRO A 229 5.45 9.09 5.94
N VAL A 230 4.89 7.92 5.63
CA VAL A 230 5.60 6.64 5.72
C VAL A 230 6.18 6.19 4.38
N SER A 231 5.37 6.20 3.32
CA SER A 231 5.69 5.57 2.02
C SER A 231 6.13 6.55 0.95
N GLY A 232 6.09 7.84 1.24
CA GLY A 232 6.47 8.91 0.33
C GLY A 232 7.96 8.97 0.06
N LYS A 233 8.34 9.78 -0.93
CA LYS A 233 9.74 9.99 -1.37
C LYS A 233 10.65 10.55 -0.26
N ASP A 234 10.03 11.27 0.68
CA ASP A 234 10.64 11.87 1.88
C ASP A 234 10.09 11.24 3.17
N GLY A 235 9.29 10.17 3.06
CA GLY A 235 8.69 9.49 4.19
C GLY A 235 9.65 8.60 4.98
N SER A 236 9.18 8.01 6.07
CA SER A 236 9.99 7.19 6.98
C SER A 236 10.70 6.01 6.28
N LEU A 237 10.01 5.29 5.38
CA LEU A 237 10.63 4.21 4.61
C LEU A 237 11.74 4.72 3.70
N ALA A 238 11.58 5.91 3.14
CA ALA A 238 12.60 6.51 2.28
C ALA A 238 13.80 6.98 3.10
N ARG A 239 13.58 7.58 4.27
CA ARG A 239 14.65 8.09 5.15
C ARG A 239 15.42 6.97 5.85
N PHE A 240 14.74 6.01 6.43
CA PHE A 240 15.32 5.03 7.37
C PHE A 240 15.24 3.58 6.88
N GLY A 241 14.64 3.33 5.71
CA GLY A 241 14.35 1.97 5.26
C GLY A 241 13.29 1.31 6.14
N THR A 242 13.22 -0.02 6.08
CA THR A 242 12.31 -0.79 6.96
C THR A 242 12.75 -0.73 8.42
N ALA A 243 14.05 -0.50 8.69
CA ALA A 243 14.62 -0.33 10.02
C ALA A 243 14.02 0.85 10.82
N MET A 244 13.20 1.71 10.19
CA MET A 244 12.33 2.68 10.89
C MET A 244 11.46 2.06 12.01
N LEU A 245 11.27 0.73 11.97
CA LEU A 245 10.45 0.01 12.91
C LEU A 245 11.16 -0.34 14.21
N VAL A 246 12.50 -0.38 14.28
CA VAL A 246 13.24 -0.85 15.47
C VAL A 246 12.74 -0.17 16.75
N HIS A 247 12.82 1.16 16.83
CA HIS A 247 12.35 1.91 17.99
C HIS A 247 10.83 1.81 18.23
N ARG A 248 10.02 1.73 17.16
CA ARG A 248 8.56 1.64 17.29
C ARG A 248 8.12 0.31 17.90
N ILE A 249 8.77 -0.79 17.51
CA ILE A 249 8.48 -2.13 18.01
C ILE A 249 9.08 -2.33 19.41
N THR A 250 10.25 -1.76 19.70
CA THR A 250 10.80 -1.68 21.06
C THR A 250 9.84 -0.96 22.01
N ALA A 251 9.33 0.22 21.61
CA ALA A 251 8.36 0.98 22.40
C ALA A 251 7.09 0.19 22.72
N ALA A 252 6.65 -0.65 21.78
CA ALA A 252 5.51 -1.54 21.97
C ALA A 252 5.82 -2.76 22.85
N GLY A 253 7.09 -3.03 23.17
CA GLY A 253 7.52 -4.15 24.01
C GLY A 253 7.36 -5.52 23.33
N ILE A 254 7.42 -5.56 21.99
CA ILE A 254 7.17 -6.76 21.19
C ILE A 254 8.32 -7.08 20.22
N LEU A 255 9.50 -6.47 20.42
CA LEU A 255 10.69 -6.78 19.64
C LEU A 255 11.25 -8.14 20.12
N PRO A 256 11.36 -9.16 19.26
CA PRO A 256 11.86 -10.46 19.68
C PRO A 256 13.32 -10.43 20.14
N VAL A 257 13.59 -11.07 21.28
CA VAL A 257 14.91 -11.20 21.89
C VAL A 257 15.12 -12.64 22.32
N ARG A 258 16.34 -13.17 22.12
CA ARG A 258 16.78 -14.48 22.63
C ARG A 258 15.75 -15.59 22.41
N ASP A 259 15.41 -15.86 21.15
CA ASP A 259 14.44 -16.87 20.73
C ASP A 259 13.05 -16.63 21.35
N PHE A 260 12.52 -15.44 21.09
CA PHE A 260 11.23 -14.97 21.61
C PHE A 260 11.08 -15.25 23.12
N SER A 261 12.06 -14.88 23.95
CA SER A 261 11.99 -15.10 25.40
C SER A 261 10.83 -14.35 26.06
N GLY A 262 10.46 -13.19 25.49
CA GLY A 262 9.46 -12.26 26.04
C GLY A 262 10.09 -11.18 26.92
N GLU A 263 11.41 -11.19 27.01
CA GLU A 263 12.20 -10.12 27.60
C GLU A 263 12.01 -8.84 26.79
N LYS A 264 11.91 -7.72 27.52
CA LYS A 264 11.85 -6.38 26.93
C LYS A 264 13.24 -5.76 26.97
N VAL A 265 13.52 -4.90 26.02
CA VAL A 265 14.78 -4.16 25.91
C VAL A 265 14.53 -2.68 25.95
N ASP A 266 15.53 -1.94 26.40
CA ASP A 266 15.49 -0.49 26.43
C ASP A 266 15.95 0.09 25.08
N PHE A 267 15.68 1.38 24.86
CA PHE A 267 16.11 2.05 23.63
C PHE A 267 17.63 2.04 23.46
N SER A 268 18.39 2.14 24.56
CA SER A 268 19.85 2.10 24.53
C SER A 268 20.41 0.79 24.00
N ASP A 269 19.68 -0.32 24.16
CA ASP A 269 20.13 -1.64 23.72
C ASP A 269 19.99 -1.81 22.20
N VAL A 270 19.05 -1.09 21.59
CA VAL A 270 18.69 -1.24 20.17
C VAL A 270 19.14 -0.09 19.28
N ASP A 271 19.53 1.05 19.86
CA ASP A 271 19.87 2.25 19.11
C ASP A 271 21.06 2.03 18.16
N GLY A 272 21.98 1.13 18.49
CA GLY A 272 23.14 0.76 17.65
C GLY A 272 22.78 0.21 16.27
N PHE A 273 21.57 -0.33 16.09
CA PHE A 273 21.06 -0.87 14.83
C PHE A 273 19.70 -0.28 14.44
N SER A 274 19.35 0.90 14.98
CA SER A 274 18.15 1.63 14.61
C SER A 274 18.21 2.17 13.18
N GLY A 275 17.06 2.45 12.56
CA GLY A 275 17.02 3.04 11.23
C GLY A 275 17.69 4.42 11.16
N GLU A 276 17.62 5.17 12.26
CA GLU A 276 18.28 6.45 12.48
C GLU A 276 19.80 6.29 12.49
N THR A 277 20.35 5.39 13.31
CA THR A 277 21.78 5.09 13.37
C THR A 277 22.31 4.56 12.04
N ILE A 278 21.57 3.65 11.39
CA ILE A 278 21.92 3.13 10.06
C ILE A 278 22.02 4.27 9.05
N ARG A 279 21.08 5.21 9.06
CA ARG A 279 21.08 6.36 8.17
C ARG A 279 22.27 7.30 8.44
N GLU A 280 22.59 7.57 9.70
CA GLU A 280 23.62 8.54 10.06
C GLU A 280 25.04 8.02 9.89
N LYS A 281 25.29 6.76 10.28
CA LYS A 281 26.64 6.20 10.33
C LYS A 281 27.01 5.38 9.11
N PHE A 282 26.06 4.65 8.52
CA PHE A 282 26.36 3.59 7.56
C PHE A 282 25.81 3.84 6.15
N LEU A 283 24.73 4.60 5.99
CA LEU A 283 24.05 4.77 4.70
C LEU A 283 24.92 5.53 3.68
N VAL A 284 25.10 4.93 2.51
CA VAL A 284 25.74 5.58 1.36
C VAL A 284 24.68 6.12 0.41
N ARG A 285 23.71 5.28 0.01
CA ARG A 285 22.61 5.67 -0.88
C ARG A 285 21.41 4.75 -0.74
N ARG A 286 20.30 5.19 -1.35
CA ARG A 286 19.04 4.44 -1.46
C ARG A 286 18.98 3.69 -2.78
N ARG A 287 18.31 2.52 -2.79
CA ARG A 287 18.04 1.74 -4.00
C ARG A 287 16.58 1.34 -4.08
N GLY A 288 15.89 1.82 -5.12
CA GLY A 288 14.50 1.47 -5.40
C GLY A 288 14.32 0.16 -6.17
N CYS A 289 13.10 -0.35 -6.15
CA CYS A 289 12.61 -1.24 -7.21
C CYS A 289 12.19 -0.39 -8.42
N PHE A 290 11.85 -1.02 -9.54
CA PHE A 290 11.36 -0.31 -10.72
C PHE A 290 10.20 0.65 -10.38
N ALA A 291 10.28 1.89 -10.88
CA ALA A 291 9.28 2.96 -10.72
C ALA A 291 8.85 3.27 -9.26
N CYS A 292 9.65 2.93 -8.25
CA CYS A 292 9.27 3.07 -6.84
C CYS A 292 9.72 4.42 -6.23
N PRO A 293 8.81 5.33 -5.84
CA PRO A 293 9.17 6.60 -5.20
C PRO A 293 9.78 6.46 -3.79
N ALA A 294 9.42 5.42 -3.03
CA ALA A 294 9.89 5.23 -1.66
C ALA A 294 11.39 4.85 -1.59
N ALA A 295 11.88 4.14 -2.61
CA ALA A 295 13.26 3.65 -2.69
C ALA A 295 13.81 3.05 -1.38
N CYS A 296 13.05 2.13 -0.76
CA CYS A 296 13.30 1.70 0.63
C CYS A 296 14.62 0.93 0.84
N GLY A 297 15.21 0.34 -0.20
CA GLY A 297 16.44 -0.46 -0.08
C GLY A 297 17.65 0.38 0.30
N ARG A 298 18.53 -0.18 1.11
CA ARG A 298 19.73 0.49 1.64
C ARG A 298 21.00 -0.04 0.97
N VAL A 299 21.89 0.86 0.60
CA VAL A 299 23.30 0.53 0.35
C VAL A 299 24.12 1.20 1.45
N VAL A 300 24.83 0.38 2.22
CA VAL A 300 25.56 0.80 3.41
C VAL A 300 27.05 0.55 3.24
N ARG A 301 27.86 1.25 4.02
CA ARG A 301 29.31 1.06 4.07
C ARG A 301 29.68 0.06 5.16
N LEU A 302 30.44 -0.96 4.79
CA LEU A 302 31.07 -1.92 5.70
C LEU A 302 32.59 -1.85 5.47
N GLY A 303 33.32 -1.21 6.40
CA GLY A 303 34.72 -0.85 6.16
C GLY A 303 34.90 0.01 4.91
N LYS A 304 35.58 -0.53 3.88
CA LYS A 304 35.80 0.15 2.58
C LYS A 304 34.79 -0.24 1.50
N GLU A 305 33.95 -1.24 1.74
CA GLU A 305 33.04 -1.80 0.75
C GLU A 305 31.64 -1.20 0.86
N GLU A 306 30.94 -1.16 -0.28
CA GLU A 306 29.52 -0.80 -0.35
C GLU A 306 28.68 -2.06 -0.54
N VAL A 307 27.86 -2.36 0.46
CA VAL A 307 27.08 -3.59 0.52
C VAL A 307 25.60 -3.30 0.67
N LYS A 308 24.76 -4.30 0.44
CA LYS A 308 23.33 -4.21 0.71
C LYS A 308 23.11 -4.10 2.22
N GLY A 309 22.36 -3.10 2.66
CA GLY A 309 21.94 -2.99 4.06
C GLY A 309 20.82 -3.97 4.39
N ALA A 310 20.80 -4.45 5.62
CA ALA A 310 19.80 -5.38 6.11
C ALA A 310 18.41 -4.70 6.22
N GLU A 311 17.35 -5.47 5.94
CA GLU A 311 15.97 -5.05 6.21
C GLU A 311 15.65 -5.30 7.69
N TYR A 312 14.63 -4.63 8.23
CA TYR A 312 14.20 -4.73 9.64
C TYR A 312 14.08 -6.18 10.14
N GLU A 313 13.44 -7.03 9.36
CA GLU A 313 13.28 -8.46 9.68
C GLU A 313 14.64 -9.15 9.83
N SER A 314 15.58 -8.94 8.92
CA SER A 314 16.92 -9.50 9.02
C SER A 314 17.68 -8.96 10.23
N ILE A 315 17.57 -7.64 10.50
CA ILE A 315 18.23 -6.98 11.63
C ILE A 315 17.78 -7.62 12.94
N VAL A 316 16.48 -7.75 13.15
CA VAL A 316 15.93 -8.23 14.42
C VAL A 316 16.12 -9.75 14.57
N MET A 317 15.88 -10.51 13.51
CA MET A 317 15.92 -11.98 13.59
C MET A 317 17.34 -12.53 13.71
N LEU A 318 18.31 -11.94 13.00
CA LEU A 318 19.73 -12.32 13.09
C LEU A 318 20.49 -11.56 14.19
N GLY A 319 19.91 -10.47 14.71
CA GLY A 319 20.44 -9.69 15.81
C GLY A 319 19.82 -10.10 17.15
N PRO A 320 19.00 -9.25 17.79
CA PRO A 320 18.52 -9.46 19.15
C PRO A 320 17.78 -10.80 19.38
N ASN A 321 17.00 -11.30 18.42
CA ASN A 321 16.37 -12.62 18.56
C ASN A 321 17.42 -13.75 18.59
N SER A 322 18.52 -13.57 17.87
CA SER A 322 19.68 -14.47 17.88
C SER A 322 20.76 -14.01 18.86
N ASP A 323 20.48 -13.07 19.77
CA ASP A 323 21.42 -12.58 20.78
C ASP A 323 22.76 -12.04 20.20
N PHE A 324 22.68 -11.35 19.07
CA PHE A 324 23.75 -10.53 18.49
C PHE A 324 23.31 -9.06 18.46
N TRP A 325 24.22 -8.13 18.74
CA TRP A 325 23.84 -6.75 19.07
C TRP A 325 24.63 -5.69 18.30
N ASP A 326 25.78 -6.05 17.72
CA ASP A 326 26.56 -5.10 16.91
C ASP A 326 26.13 -5.12 15.43
N TYR A 327 25.62 -3.99 14.94
CA TYR A 327 25.16 -3.86 13.55
C TYR A 327 26.26 -4.17 12.53
N GLU A 328 27.45 -3.58 12.70
CA GLU A 328 28.52 -3.63 11.70
C GLU A 328 29.31 -4.94 11.80
N ARG A 329 29.56 -5.43 13.03
CA ARG A 329 30.44 -6.56 13.30
C ARG A 329 29.73 -7.91 13.31
N GLU A 330 28.43 -7.94 13.61
CA GLU A 330 27.69 -9.20 13.79
C GLU A 330 26.48 -9.29 12.86
N ILE A 331 25.53 -8.37 12.97
CA ILE A 331 24.22 -8.46 12.30
C ILE A 331 24.35 -8.35 10.79
N LEU A 332 25.06 -7.32 10.29
CA LEU A 332 25.22 -7.11 8.86
C LEU A 332 26.02 -8.25 8.20
N PRO A 333 27.17 -8.73 8.74
CA PRO A 333 27.86 -9.91 8.23
C PRO A 333 26.99 -11.17 8.15
N LEU A 334 26.16 -11.45 9.18
CA LEU A 334 25.22 -12.59 9.14
C LEU A 334 24.18 -12.42 8.03
N SER A 335 23.65 -11.20 7.84
CA SER A 335 22.69 -10.92 6.76
C SER A 335 23.32 -11.08 5.38
N LEU A 336 24.56 -10.63 5.19
CA LEU A 336 25.28 -10.77 3.91
C LEU A 336 25.58 -12.22 3.60
N LEU A 337 25.96 -13.01 4.61
CA LEU A 337 26.15 -14.45 4.46
C LEU A 337 24.86 -15.16 4.03
N CYS A 338 23.70 -14.76 4.57
CA CYS A 338 22.43 -15.33 4.15
C CYS A 338 22.11 -15.01 2.68
N ASP A 339 22.40 -13.78 2.21
CA ASP A 339 22.25 -13.40 0.80
C ASP A 339 23.23 -14.17 -0.11
N GLU A 340 24.48 -14.38 0.33
CA GLU A 340 25.51 -15.14 -0.39
C GLU A 340 25.12 -16.61 -0.57
N LEU A 341 24.71 -17.27 0.52
CA LEU A 341 24.24 -18.65 0.51
C LEU A 341 22.89 -18.80 -0.21
N GLY A 342 22.10 -17.73 -0.22
CA GLY A 342 20.73 -17.69 -0.73
C GLY A 342 19.73 -18.37 0.20
N ILE A 343 19.73 -18.03 1.50
CA ILE A 343 18.81 -18.58 2.52
C ILE A 343 17.94 -17.50 3.19
N ASP A 344 16.76 -17.89 3.69
CA ASP A 344 15.80 -17.05 4.41
C ASP A 344 16.40 -16.48 5.70
N THR A 345 16.54 -15.16 5.82
CA THR A 345 17.07 -14.52 7.04
C THR A 345 16.16 -14.68 8.25
N ILE A 346 14.84 -14.70 8.06
CA ILE A 346 13.87 -14.77 9.17
C ILE A 346 13.92 -16.16 9.80
N SER A 347 13.69 -17.19 8.99
CA SER A 347 13.68 -18.57 9.50
C SER A 347 15.07 -18.99 9.97
N SER A 348 16.15 -18.52 9.33
CA SER A 348 17.52 -18.71 9.83
C SER A 348 17.72 -18.06 11.20
N GLY A 349 17.20 -16.85 11.43
CA GLY A 349 17.27 -16.18 12.72
C GLY A 349 16.45 -16.86 13.83
N VAL A 350 15.31 -17.48 13.52
CA VAL A 350 14.59 -18.34 14.48
C VAL A 350 15.44 -19.55 14.87
N ILE A 351 15.98 -20.25 13.88
CA ILE A 351 16.79 -21.46 14.08
C ILE A 351 18.06 -21.14 14.86
N LEU A 352 18.73 -20.04 14.51
CA LEU A 352 19.94 -19.56 15.16
C LEU A 352 19.68 -19.12 16.60
N GLY A 353 18.61 -18.38 16.86
CA GLY A 353 18.18 -18.02 18.21
C GLY A 353 17.96 -19.25 19.09
N ARG A 354 17.21 -20.25 18.60
CA ARG A 354 17.01 -21.50 19.34
C ARG A 354 18.33 -22.24 19.57
N ALA A 355 19.19 -22.33 18.56
CA ALA A 355 20.49 -23.00 18.69
C ALA A 355 21.40 -22.33 19.74
N ARG A 356 21.39 -20.99 19.82
CA ARG A 356 22.11 -20.24 20.86
C ARG A 356 21.52 -20.42 22.24
N ARG A 357 20.19 -20.42 22.36
CA ARG A 357 19.50 -20.71 23.62
C ARG A 357 19.83 -22.09 24.17
N GLU A 358 20.02 -23.07 23.28
CA GLU A 358 20.45 -24.43 23.64
C GLU A 358 21.98 -24.55 23.84
N GLY A 359 22.74 -23.47 23.68
CA GLY A 359 24.19 -23.45 23.85
C GLY A 359 24.99 -24.16 22.75
N LYS A 360 24.35 -24.50 21.62
CA LYS A 360 24.97 -25.15 20.43
C LYS A 360 25.79 -24.17 19.60
N VAL A 361 25.48 -22.89 19.69
CA VAL A 361 26.20 -21.77 19.07
C VAL A 361 26.43 -20.72 20.13
N ARG A 362 27.62 -20.14 20.20
CA ARG A 362 28.02 -19.14 21.20
C ARG A 362 28.70 -17.94 20.57
N THR A 363 29.49 -18.15 19.54
CA THR A 363 30.26 -17.09 18.86
C THR A 363 29.67 -16.76 17.49
N LEU A 364 30.06 -15.60 16.95
CA LEU A 364 29.73 -15.22 15.57
C LEU A 364 30.28 -16.22 14.55
N VAL A 365 31.50 -16.72 14.76
CA VAL A 365 32.13 -17.70 13.86
C VAL A 365 31.33 -19.00 13.82
N GLU A 366 30.95 -19.53 14.99
CA GLU A 366 30.10 -20.71 15.09
C GLU A 366 28.72 -20.47 14.44
N ALA A 367 28.14 -19.29 14.58
CA ALA A 367 26.88 -18.94 13.92
C ALA A 367 27.01 -18.96 12.40
N MET A 368 28.08 -18.37 11.87
CA MET A 368 28.39 -18.34 10.44
C MET A 368 28.63 -19.76 9.88
N GLU A 369 29.33 -20.62 10.61
CA GLU A 369 29.53 -22.03 10.25
C GLU A 369 28.21 -22.82 10.29
N PHE A 370 27.39 -22.57 11.32
CA PHE A 370 26.09 -23.20 11.48
C PHE A 370 25.12 -22.85 10.35
N LEU A 371 25.07 -21.58 9.92
CA LEU A 371 24.27 -21.16 8.76
C LEU A 371 24.74 -21.82 7.45
N ARG A 372 26.06 -21.95 7.24
CA ARG A 372 26.60 -22.71 6.09
C ARG A 372 26.18 -24.18 6.15
N LYS A 373 26.21 -24.79 7.33
CA LYS A 373 25.71 -26.16 7.51
C LYS A 373 24.24 -26.26 7.14
N LEU A 374 23.37 -25.36 7.60
CA LEU A 374 21.94 -25.35 7.27
C LEU A 374 21.67 -25.16 5.76
N ALA A 375 22.51 -24.37 5.08
CA ALA A 375 22.44 -24.20 3.63
C ALA A 375 22.81 -25.47 2.86
N GLY A 376 23.70 -26.32 3.39
CA GLY A 376 24.09 -27.60 2.77
C GLY A 376 23.23 -28.79 3.20
N ARG A 377 22.86 -28.85 4.48
CA ARG A 377 22.11 -29.93 5.12
C ARG A 377 21.24 -29.36 6.24
N PHE A 378 19.93 -29.37 6.00
CA PHE A 378 18.96 -28.78 6.92
C PHE A 378 18.69 -29.67 8.14
N GLU A 379 19.25 -29.29 9.28
CA GLU A 379 19.09 -29.96 10.57
C GLU A 379 18.86 -28.93 11.69
N PRO A 380 17.67 -28.33 11.78
CA PRO A 380 17.38 -27.37 12.85
C PRO A 380 17.21 -28.06 14.22
N PRO A 381 17.43 -27.35 15.34
CA PRO A 381 17.02 -27.82 16.65
C PRO A 381 15.48 -27.90 16.75
N PRO A 382 14.94 -28.75 17.64
CA PRO A 382 13.50 -28.89 17.82
C PRO A 382 12.86 -27.67 18.49
N GLY A 383 11.53 -27.61 18.44
CA GLY A 383 10.74 -26.63 19.19
C GLY A 383 10.91 -25.18 18.70
N LEU A 384 11.13 -24.95 17.42
CA LEU A 384 11.26 -23.60 16.87
C LEU A 384 10.02 -22.73 17.12
N ALA A 385 10.20 -21.42 17.22
CA ALA A 385 9.08 -20.47 17.16
C ALA A 385 8.55 -20.42 15.72
N GLU A 386 7.61 -21.29 15.38
CA GLU A 386 7.05 -21.42 14.03
C GLU A 386 5.54 -21.66 14.00
N VAL A 387 4.93 -21.44 12.83
CA VAL A 387 3.58 -21.91 12.51
C VAL A 387 3.63 -22.63 11.16
N LYS A 388 3.16 -23.88 11.11
CA LYS A 388 3.19 -24.75 9.91
C LYS A 388 4.60 -24.88 9.30
N GLY A 389 5.65 -25.07 10.09
CA GLY A 389 7.02 -25.18 9.58
C GLY A 389 7.72 -23.85 9.28
N LEU A 390 7.01 -22.72 9.31
CA LEU A 390 7.58 -21.41 8.95
C LEU A 390 7.89 -20.59 10.21
N GLY A 391 9.15 -20.18 10.38
CA GLY A 391 9.60 -19.39 11.52
C GLY A 391 8.85 -18.07 11.69
N LEU A 392 8.63 -17.63 12.93
CA LEU A 392 7.96 -16.35 13.21
C LEU A 392 8.82 -15.16 12.75
N PRO A 393 8.21 -14.13 12.14
CA PRO A 393 8.86 -12.84 11.87
C PRO A 393 9.12 -12.00 13.14
N ALA A 394 9.73 -10.82 12.95
CA ALA A 394 10.24 -9.91 13.97
C ALA A 394 9.19 -9.20 14.86
N TYR A 395 8.05 -9.83 15.15
CA TYR A 395 7.03 -9.29 16.04
C TYR A 395 6.55 -10.37 17.00
N ASP A 396 6.76 -10.14 18.31
CA ASP A 396 6.30 -11.04 19.36
C ASP A 396 4.77 -11.04 19.44
N PRO A 397 4.10 -12.19 19.24
CA PRO A 397 2.64 -12.23 19.20
C PRO A 397 1.99 -11.94 20.57
N ARG A 398 2.71 -12.10 21.70
CA ARG A 398 2.14 -11.95 23.06
C ARG A 398 1.56 -10.57 23.33
N GLY A 399 2.09 -9.54 22.67
CA GLY A 399 1.60 -8.17 22.82
C GLY A 399 0.54 -7.75 21.79
N VAL A 400 0.19 -8.60 20.82
CA VAL A 400 -0.57 -8.17 19.63
C VAL A 400 -1.52 -9.26 19.11
N TRP A 401 -2.79 -9.23 19.55
CA TRP A 401 -3.76 -10.31 19.25
C TRP A 401 -4.11 -10.44 17.76
N GLY A 402 -4.23 -9.35 17.00
CA GLY A 402 -4.52 -9.43 15.57
C GLY A 402 -3.36 -10.06 14.80
N MET A 403 -2.12 -9.67 15.13
CA MET A 403 -0.92 -10.27 14.54
C MET A 403 -0.76 -11.75 14.91
N ALA A 404 -1.05 -12.13 16.16
CA ALA A 404 -1.10 -13.52 16.60
C ALA A 404 -2.06 -14.37 15.76
N LEU A 405 -3.29 -13.89 15.55
CA LEU A 405 -4.28 -14.55 14.69
C LEU A 405 -3.83 -14.61 13.23
N ALA A 406 -3.19 -13.56 12.71
CA ALA A 406 -2.69 -13.53 11.34
C ALA A 406 -1.56 -14.54 11.11
N TYR A 407 -0.68 -14.77 12.10
CA TYR A 407 0.31 -15.85 12.03
C TYR A 407 -0.34 -17.22 12.00
N ALA A 408 -1.27 -17.48 12.91
CA ALA A 408 -1.96 -18.76 13.02
C ALA A 408 -2.70 -19.13 11.73
N THR A 409 -3.44 -18.18 11.14
CA THR A 409 -4.35 -18.41 10.01
C THR A 409 -3.73 -18.23 8.63
N SER A 410 -2.46 -17.81 8.56
CA SER A 410 -1.74 -17.64 7.30
C SER A 410 -1.65 -18.95 6.51
N THR A 411 -1.97 -18.90 5.22
CA THR A 411 -1.93 -20.05 4.29
C THR A 411 -0.52 -20.57 4.00
N ARG A 412 0.53 -19.82 4.37
CA ARG A 412 1.93 -20.23 4.13
C ARG A 412 2.74 -20.45 5.41
N GLY A 413 2.09 -20.47 6.58
CA GLY A 413 2.75 -20.44 7.89
C GLY A 413 3.04 -19.03 8.40
N ALA A 414 3.72 -18.88 9.54
CA ALA A 414 3.86 -17.61 10.26
C ALA A 414 4.44 -16.48 9.40
N CYS A 415 3.57 -15.56 8.93
CA CYS A 415 4.00 -14.48 8.07
C CYS A 415 3.18 -13.19 8.24
N HIS A 416 3.88 -12.10 8.56
CA HIS A 416 3.29 -10.78 8.78
C HIS A 416 2.81 -10.08 7.50
N LEU A 417 3.25 -10.54 6.32
CA LEU A 417 2.80 -9.97 5.05
C LEU A 417 1.55 -10.65 4.49
N GLN A 418 0.96 -11.63 5.18
CA GLN A 418 -0.36 -12.17 4.79
C GLN A 418 -1.49 -11.28 5.29
N ALA A 419 -1.34 -10.74 6.50
CA ALA A 419 -1.96 -9.51 6.96
C ALA A 419 -1.07 -8.86 8.01
N TYR A 420 -0.81 -7.55 7.86
CA TYR A 420 0.17 -6.82 8.64
C TYR A 420 -0.48 -5.98 9.74
N LEU A 421 -0.94 -6.65 10.79
CA LEU A 421 -1.76 -6.02 11.83
C LEU A 421 -0.96 -5.11 12.76
N ILE A 422 0.38 -5.17 12.70
CA ILE A 422 1.27 -4.15 13.28
C ILE A 422 0.91 -2.75 12.78
N GLY A 423 0.43 -2.61 11.53
CA GLY A 423 -0.08 -1.35 10.99
C GLY A 423 -1.12 -0.71 11.92
N PRO A 424 -2.34 -1.28 12.04
CA PRO A 424 -3.38 -0.71 12.88
C PRO A 424 -3.10 -0.85 14.38
N GLU A 425 -2.50 -1.95 14.83
CA GLU A 425 -2.37 -2.25 16.26
C GLU A 425 -1.24 -1.49 16.96
N ILE A 426 -0.15 -1.16 16.24
CA ILE A 426 1.04 -0.50 16.80
C ILE A 426 1.31 0.84 16.15
N LEU A 427 1.24 0.90 14.81
CA LEU A 427 1.59 2.11 14.07
C LEU A 427 0.42 3.09 13.93
N SER A 428 -0.79 2.69 14.34
CA SER A 428 -2.03 3.47 14.15
C SER A 428 -2.33 3.77 12.68
N ILE A 429 -2.02 2.82 11.79
CA ILE A 429 -2.19 2.94 10.34
C ILE A 429 -3.11 1.82 9.85
N PRO A 430 -4.29 2.12 9.27
CA PRO A 430 -4.82 3.47 9.05
C PRO A 430 -5.32 4.18 10.32
N GLU A 431 -5.72 3.41 11.32
CA GLU A 431 -6.31 3.87 12.58
C GLU A 431 -5.78 3.00 13.71
N PHE A 432 -5.74 3.55 14.93
CA PHE A 432 -5.35 2.79 16.12
C PHE A 432 -6.39 1.72 16.46
N VAL A 433 -5.93 0.50 16.66
CA VAL A 433 -6.75 -0.60 17.20
C VAL A 433 -6.04 -1.17 18.42
N ASN A 434 -6.71 -1.18 19.57
CA ASN A 434 -6.11 -1.67 20.82
C ASN A 434 -5.50 -3.08 20.65
N PRO A 435 -4.17 -3.27 20.79
CA PRO A 435 -3.51 -4.57 20.59
C PRO A 435 -3.85 -5.60 21.67
N ALA A 436 -4.28 -5.15 22.85
CA ALA A 436 -4.62 -6.02 23.99
C ALA A 436 -6.04 -6.61 23.93
N SER A 437 -6.89 -6.12 23.02
CA SER A 437 -8.27 -6.58 22.86
C SER A 437 -8.40 -7.62 21.76
N LYS A 438 -9.20 -8.67 21.98
CA LYS A 438 -9.59 -9.63 20.92
C LYS A 438 -10.73 -9.11 20.02
N MET A 439 -11.46 -8.09 20.48
CA MET A 439 -12.69 -7.61 19.83
C MET A 439 -12.42 -7.11 18.41
N GLY A 440 -13.16 -7.64 17.43
CA GLY A 440 -13.10 -7.24 16.03
C GLY A 440 -11.84 -7.69 15.28
N LYS A 441 -10.90 -8.40 15.92
CA LYS A 441 -9.65 -8.84 15.29
C LYS A 441 -9.87 -9.86 14.19
N ALA A 442 -10.85 -10.75 14.34
CA ALA A 442 -11.22 -11.72 13.32
C ALA A 442 -11.58 -11.05 11.99
N ARG A 443 -12.53 -10.11 12.02
CA ARG A 443 -12.96 -9.32 10.86
C ARG A 443 -11.80 -8.52 10.26
N LEU A 444 -10.99 -7.88 11.10
CA LEU A 444 -9.84 -7.08 10.68
C LEU A 444 -8.78 -7.92 9.94
N VAL A 445 -8.41 -9.08 10.51
CA VAL A 445 -7.45 -10.01 9.88
C VAL A 445 -8.01 -10.52 8.55
N ARG A 446 -9.28 -10.95 8.52
CA ARG A 446 -9.93 -11.43 7.29
C ARG A 446 -9.95 -10.35 6.19
N ARG A 447 -10.38 -9.13 6.49
CA ARG A 447 -10.42 -8.02 5.52
C ARG A 447 -9.03 -7.67 5.00
N MET A 448 -8.02 -7.60 5.87
CA MET A 448 -6.66 -7.29 5.46
C MET A 448 -6.04 -8.40 4.62
N GLN A 449 -6.30 -9.67 4.94
CA GLN A 449 -5.84 -10.82 4.14
C GLN A 449 -6.46 -10.81 2.74
N ASP A 450 -7.76 -10.49 2.62
CA ASP A 450 -8.43 -10.34 1.32
C ASP A 450 -7.79 -9.22 0.51
N ALA A 451 -7.60 -8.03 1.11
CA ALA A 451 -6.97 -6.90 0.44
C ALA A 451 -5.51 -7.18 0.04
N PHE A 452 -4.74 -7.84 0.90
CA PHE A 452 -3.35 -8.19 0.61
C PHE A 452 -3.20 -9.29 -0.44
N ALA A 453 -4.16 -10.21 -0.55
CA ALA A 453 -4.22 -11.15 -1.66
C ALA A 453 -4.46 -10.44 -3.00
N VAL A 454 -5.31 -9.39 -3.02
CA VAL A 454 -5.47 -8.52 -4.19
C VAL A 454 -4.17 -7.78 -4.51
N LEU A 455 -3.53 -7.13 -3.54
CA LEU A 455 -2.26 -6.42 -3.76
C LEU A 455 -1.17 -7.36 -4.31
N ASP A 456 -1.04 -8.58 -3.78
CA ASP A 456 -0.08 -9.57 -4.29
C ASP A 456 -0.42 -10.07 -5.70
N SER A 457 -1.69 -10.07 -6.09
CA SER A 457 -2.14 -10.52 -7.42
C SER A 457 -2.02 -9.42 -8.46
N LEU A 458 -2.22 -8.16 -8.05
CA LEU A 458 -1.89 -6.96 -8.81
C LEU A 458 -0.39 -6.65 -8.84
N ILE A 459 0.40 -7.33 -7.99
CA ILE A 459 1.85 -7.18 -7.86
C ILE A 459 2.24 -5.77 -7.35
N ILE A 460 1.40 -5.20 -6.48
CA ILE A 460 1.63 -3.93 -5.80
C ILE A 460 2.50 -4.14 -4.55
N CYS A 461 3.43 -3.22 -4.31
CA CYS A 461 4.22 -3.21 -3.09
C CYS A 461 3.35 -2.97 -1.86
N LYS A 462 3.34 -3.92 -0.91
CA LYS A 462 2.60 -3.78 0.35
C LYS A 462 3.06 -2.61 1.21
N TYR A 463 4.26 -2.07 1.01
CA TYR A 463 4.67 -0.83 1.70
C TYR A 463 3.91 0.42 1.26
N TYR A 464 3.06 0.35 0.24
CA TYR A 464 2.11 1.40 -0.07
C TYR A 464 0.79 1.29 0.71
N PHE A 465 0.56 0.20 1.47
CA PHE A 465 -0.66 0.07 2.28
C PHE A 465 -0.96 1.28 3.18
N PRO A 466 0.02 2.00 3.79
CA PRO A 466 -0.28 3.17 4.61
C PRO A 466 -0.92 4.31 3.82
N ALA A 467 -0.57 4.43 2.53
CA ALA A 467 -1.14 5.42 1.63
C ALA A 467 -2.42 4.91 0.94
N LEU A 468 -2.49 3.61 0.66
CA LEU A 468 -3.58 2.98 -0.08
C LEU A 468 -4.78 2.63 0.78
N PHE A 469 -4.62 2.47 2.09
CA PHE A 469 -5.73 2.20 3.01
C PHE A 469 -5.84 3.35 3.98
N THR A 470 -7.02 3.97 3.99
CA THR A 470 -7.29 5.06 4.90
C THR A 470 -8.12 4.59 6.08
N SER A 471 -8.90 3.52 5.97
CA SER A 471 -9.81 3.00 7.00
C SER A 471 -9.57 1.53 7.34
N LEU A 472 -10.14 1.04 8.45
CA LEU A 472 -10.07 -0.36 8.85
C LEU A 472 -10.85 -1.34 7.94
N GLU A 473 -11.55 -0.82 6.93
CA GLU A 473 -12.16 -1.65 5.88
C GLU A 473 -11.16 -2.05 4.79
N PHE A 474 -9.99 -1.39 4.73
CA PHE A 474 -8.95 -1.60 3.71
C PHE A 474 -9.49 -1.44 2.29
N GLU A 475 -10.08 -0.27 2.02
CA GLU A 475 -10.82 0.00 0.80
C GLU A 475 -9.98 -0.21 -0.49
N LEU A 476 -10.64 -0.75 -1.52
CA LEU A 476 -10.01 -1.09 -2.82
C LEU A 476 -10.60 -0.30 -3.99
N ASP A 477 -11.47 0.69 -3.75
CA ASP A 477 -12.22 1.40 -4.79
C ASP A 477 -11.32 2.11 -5.81
N GLU A 478 -10.29 2.83 -5.37
CA GLU A 478 -9.35 3.46 -6.30
C GLU A 478 -8.56 2.44 -7.13
N LEU A 479 -8.27 1.27 -6.57
CA LEU A 479 -7.62 0.18 -7.31
C LEU A 479 -8.60 -0.47 -8.29
N ALA A 480 -9.89 -0.53 -7.96
CA ALA A 480 -10.94 -0.97 -8.86
C ALA A 480 -11.11 0.00 -10.04
N ASP A 481 -11.13 1.31 -9.80
CA ASP A 481 -11.16 2.32 -10.87
C ASP A 481 -9.93 2.20 -11.78
N LEU A 482 -8.75 2.08 -11.16
CA LEU A 482 -7.50 1.89 -11.89
C LEU A 482 -7.54 0.62 -12.75
N LEU A 483 -7.97 -0.50 -12.18
CA LEU A 483 -8.07 -1.77 -12.89
C LEU A 483 -9.14 -1.73 -13.98
N THR A 484 -10.22 -0.98 -13.78
CA THR A 484 -11.26 -0.73 -14.79
C THR A 484 -10.68 0.02 -15.98
N SER A 485 -9.95 1.11 -15.71
CA SER A 485 -9.27 1.87 -16.76
C SER A 485 -8.19 1.07 -17.48
N LEU A 486 -7.53 0.13 -16.79
CA LEU A 486 -6.48 -0.70 -17.36
C LEU A 486 -7.04 -1.81 -18.24
N THR A 487 -8.00 -2.58 -17.71
CA THR A 487 -8.48 -3.83 -18.32
C THR A 487 -9.65 -3.63 -19.26
N GLY A 488 -10.44 -2.57 -19.05
CA GLY A 488 -11.73 -2.35 -19.70
C GLY A 488 -12.88 -3.14 -19.06
N TRP A 489 -12.62 -3.87 -17.97
CA TRP A 489 -13.64 -4.58 -17.19
C TRP A 489 -14.13 -3.73 -16.03
N LYS A 490 -15.42 -3.77 -15.73
CA LYS A 490 -15.97 -3.08 -14.56
C LYS A 490 -15.52 -3.79 -13.28
N TRP A 491 -14.81 -3.07 -12.43
CA TRP A 491 -14.45 -3.49 -11.08
C TRP A 491 -15.12 -2.61 -10.02
N THR A 492 -15.29 -3.17 -8.83
CA THR A 492 -15.70 -2.42 -7.62
C THR A 492 -14.81 -2.84 -6.46
N GLY A 493 -14.67 -2.00 -5.42
CA GLY A 493 -13.87 -2.34 -4.25
C GLY A 493 -14.30 -3.64 -3.58
N GLU A 494 -15.61 -3.84 -3.38
CA GLU A 494 -16.15 -5.10 -2.85
C GLU A 494 -15.94 -6.28 -3.79
N GLY A 495 -16.03 -6.07 -5.11
CA GLY A 495 -15.71 -7.10 -6.10
C GLY A 495 -14.26 -7.58 -6.00
N LEU A 496 -13.33 -6.67 -5.71
CA LEU A 496 -11.94 -7.02 -5.44
C LEU A 496 -11.77 -7.76 -4.11
N HIS A 497 -12.48 -7.36 -3.03
CA HIS A 497 -12.45 -8.13 -1.78
C HIS A 497 -12.97 -9.56 -1.95
N GLU A 498 -14.01 -9.77 -2.76
CA GLU A 498 -14.49 -11.12 -3.09
C GLU A 498 -13.44 -11.93 -3.86
N VAL A 499 -12.70 -11.31 -4.78
CA VAL A 499 -11.56 -11.95 -5.45
C VAL A 499 -10.46 -12.31 -4.45
N GLY A 500 -10.11 -11.41 -3.54
CA GLY A 500 -9.17 -11.68 -2.45
C GLY A 500 -9.60 -12.86 -1.58
N SER A 501 -10.89 -12.90 -1.22
CA SER A 501 -11.49 -14.00 -0.45
C SER A 501 -11.44 -15.33 -1.21
N ARG A 502 -11.72 -15.31 -2.51
CA ARG A 502 -11.61 -16.50 -3.40
C ARG A 502 -10.18 -17.01 -3.46
N ILE A 503 -9.19 -16.13 -3.61
CA ILE A 503 -7.76 -16.49 -3.64
C ILE A 503 -7.37 -17.16 -2.32
N PHE A 504 -7.67 -16.52 -1.20
CA PHE A 504 -7.32 -17.04 0.13
C PHE A 504 -8.05 -18.37 0.44
N GLY A 505 -9.31 -18.50 0.04
CA GLY A 505 -10.08 -19.74 0.13
C GLY A 505 -9.50 -20.87 -0.72
N THR A 506 -9.06 -20.57 -1.95
CA THR A 506 -8.39 -21.54 -2.84
C THR A 506 -7.10 -22.07 -2.20
N GLU A 507 -6.30 -21.18 -1.61
CA GLU A 507 -5.10 -21.58 -0.88
C GLU A 507 -5.41 -22.40 0.39
N ARG A 508 -6.49 -22.08 1.10
CA ARG A 508 -6.97 -22.90 2.23
C ARG A 508 -7.40 -24.29 1.76
N LEU A 509 -8.11 -24.40 0.64
CA LEU A 509 -8.50 -25.69 0.06
C LEU A 509 -7.27 -26.52 -0.36
N PHE A 510 -6.26 -25.89 -0.97
CA PHE A 510 -4.97 -26.53 -1.23
C PHE A 510 -4.39 -27.11 0.06
N ASN A 511 -4.29 -26.30 1.10
CA ASN A 511 -3.70 -26.72 2.38
C ASN A 511 -4.48 -27.85 3.05
N LEU A 512 -5.82 -27.80 3.05
CA LEU A 512 -6.66 -28.89 3.55
C LEU A 512 -6.42 -30.20 2.79
N ARG A 513 -6.30 -30.13 1.46
CA ARG A 513 -5.93 -31.26 0.60
C ARG A 513 -4.56 -31.84 0.96
N GLU A 514 -3.61 -30.97 1.31
CA GLU A 514 -2.26 -31.36 1.76
C GLU A 514 -2.20 -31.83 3.23
N GLY A 515 -3.30 -31.73 3.99
CA GLY A 515 -3.41 -32.23 5.37
C GLY A 515 -3.34 -31.16 6.47
N PHE A 516 -3.48 -29.88 6.13
CA PHE A 516 -3.46 -28.78 7.10
C PHE A 516 -4.88 -28.33 7.48
N GLY A 517 -5.40 -28.84 8.61
CA GLY A 517 -6.66 -28.43 9.21
C GLY A 517 -6.54 -27.39 10.34
N PRO A 518 -7.64 -27.14 11.07
CA PRO A 518 -7.71 -26.20 12.21
C PRO A 518 -6.66 -26.42 13.29
N GLU A 519 -6.24 -27.67 13.51
CA GLU A 519 -5.20 -28.04 14.47
C GLU A 519 -3.83 -27.42 14.15
N HIS A 520 -3.63 -26.98 12.92
CA HIS A 520 -2.43 -26.28 12.46
C HIS A 520 -2.57 -24.74 12.52
N ASP A 521 -3.76 -24.22 12.80
CA ASP A 521 -4.03 -22.78 12.93
C ASP A 521 -3.80 -22.34 14.39
N ARG A 522 -2.57 -22.55 14.89
CA ARG A 522 -2.17 -22.27 16.27
C ARG A 522 -0.80 -21.61 16.35
N LEU A 523 -0.49 -21.01 17.51
CA LEU A 523 0.86 -20.60 17.88
C LEU A 523 1.56 -21.69 18.70
N PRO A 524 2.90 -21.67 18.81
CA PRO A 524 3.62 -22.51 19.77
C PRO A 524 3.12 -22.29 21.21
N GLU A 525 2.99 -23.38 21.97
CA GLU A 525 2.50 -23.36 23.35
C GLU A 525 3.34 -22.45 24.27
N SER A 526 4.63 -22.28 23.96
CA SER A 526 5.55 -21.41 24.69
C SER A 526 5.12 -19.93 24.74
N PHE A 527 4.22 -19.50 23.85
CA PHE A 527 3.66 -18.14 23.89
C PHE A 527 2.51 -17.99 24.90
N GLY A 528 1.90 -19.09 25.36
CA GLY A 528 0.82 -19.05 26.36
C GLY A 528 -0.45 -18.33 25.87
N MET A 529 -0.71 -18.29 24.57
CA MET A 529 -1.85 -17.58 23.97
C MET A 529 -2.91 -18.56 23.47
N ASP A 530 -4.13 -18.48 24.04
CA ASP A 530 -5.29 -19.22 23.54
C ASP A 530 -6.06 -18.41 22.48
N LEU A 531 -6.05 -18.94 21.26
CA LEU A 531 -6.71 -18.38 20.08
C LEU A 531 -8.06 -19.05 19.75
N SER A 532 -8.50 -20.05 20.50
CA SER A 532 -9.63 -20.93 20.14
C SER A 532 -10.90 -20.17 19.78
N ASP A 533 -11.38 -19.28 20.67
CA ASP A 533 -12.59 -18.47 20.43
C ASP A 533 -12.42 -17.52 19.22
N LEU A 534 -11.23 -16.95 19.10
CA LEU A 534 -10.92 -15.97 18.05
C LEU A 534 -10.79 -16.65 16.68
N LEU A 535 -10.33 -17.91 16.63
CA LEU A 535 -10.30 -18.73 15.42
C LEU A 535 -11.71 -19.08 14.95
N LEU A 536 -12.60 -19.45 15.88
CA LEU A 536 -14.01 -19.71 15.56
C LEU A 536 -14.73 -18.45 15.06
N GLU A 537 -14.45 -17.28 15.65
CA GLU A 537 -14.90 -15.99 15.12
C GLU A 537 -14.35 -15.74 13.71
N TYR A 538 -13.05 -15.97 13.50
CA TYR A 538 -12.41 -15.82 12.20
C TYR A 538 -13.00 -16.73 11.12
N TYR A 539 -13.27 -18.01 11.42
CA TYR A 539 -13.91 -18.92 10.46
C TYR A 539 -15.33 -18.46 10.11
N ARG A 540 -16.10 -17.95 11.09
CA ARG A 540 -17.42 -17.35 10.85
C ARG A 540 -17.31 -16.11 9.97
N GLU A 541 -16.39 -15.19 10.25
CA GLU A 541 -16.12 -13.98 9.45
C GLU A 541 -15.67 -14.29 8.00
N ARG A 542 -15.01 -15.44 7.83
CA ARG A 542 -14.63 -15.99 6.52
C ARG A 542 -15.77 -16.67 5.77
N GLY A 543 -16.88 -16.97 6.45
CA GLY A 543 -17.98 -17.78 5.92
C GLY A 543 -17.64 -19.26 5.77
N TRP A 544 -16.65 -19.76 6.51
CA TRP A 544 -16.20 -21.15 6.52
C TRP A 544 -16.99 -21.98 7.55
N ASP A 545 -16.90 -23.31 7.47
CA ASP A 545 -17.41 -24.16 8.55
C ASP A 545 -16.51 -24.09 9.80
N GLU A 546 -16.93 -24.71 10.91
CA GLU A 546 -16.16 -24.73 12.17
C GLU A 546 -14.82 -25.47 12.05
N ARG A 547 -14.65 -26.26 10.99
CA ARG A 547 -13.38 -26.93 10.64
C ARG A 547 -12.54 -26.08 9.67
N GLY A 548 -12.90 -24.82 9.49
CA GLY A 548 -12.18 -23.88 8.62
C GLY A 548 -12.16 -24.31 7.17
N VAL A 549 -13.20 -25.01 6.69
CA VAL A 549 -13.38 -25.41 5.30
C VAL A 549 -14.12 -24.31 4.53
N PRO A 550 -13.52 -23.74 3.47
CA PRO A 550 -14.20 -22.73 2.65
C PRO A 550 -15.42 -23.27 1.93
N LYS A 551 -16.46 -22.42 1.82
CA LYS A 551 -17.55 -22.64 0.86
C LYS A 551 -17.06 -22.29 -0.55
N ALA A 552 -17.61 -22.97 -1.56
CA ALA A 552 -17.30 -22.64 -2.95
C ALA A 552 -17.71 -21.20 -3.26
N VAL A 553 -16.75 -20.37 -3.69
CA VAL A 553 -17.02 -19.01 -4.16
C VAL A 553 -17.19 -19.07 -5.68
N PRO A 554 -18.38 -18.77 -6.22
CA PRO A 554 -18.60 -18.87 -7.66
C PRO A 554 -17.69 -17.92 -8.43
N GLU A 555 -17.28 -18.38 -9.61
CA GLU A 555 -16.66 -17.54 -10.62
C GLU A 555 -17.69 -16.55 -11.19
N ARG A 556 -17.20 -15.44 -11.72
CA ARG A 556 -18.00 -14.40 -12.36
C ARG A 556 -17.54 -14.17 -13.79
N GLU A 557 -18.45 -13.60 -14.58
CA GLU A 557 -18.16 -13.08 -15.90
C GLU A 557 -17.81 -11.59 -15.84
N PRO A 558 -16.83 -11.13 -16.63
CA PRO A 558 -16.50 -9.72 -16.72
C PRO A 558 -17.61 -8.93 -17.43
N VAL A 559 -17.87 -7.72 -16.95
CA VAL A 559 -18.71 -6.73 -17.64
C VAL A 559 -17.80 -5.71 -18.31
N LEU A 560 -17.91 -5.53 -19.63
CA LEU A 560 -17.12 -4.55 -20.39
C LEU A 560 -17.59 -3.12 -20.13
N VAL A 561 -16.64 -2.18 -20.09
CA VAL A 561 -16.88 -0.74 -20.02
C VAL A 561 -16.36 -0.09 -21.30
N GLU A 562 -17.29 0.37 -22.15
CA GLU A 562 -16.94 1.01 -23.45
C GLU A 562 -16.33 2.39 -23.28
N ARG A 563 -16.81 3.16 -22.29
CA ARG A 563 -16.31 4.50 -21.95
C ARG A 563 -16.26 4.67 -20.44
N MET A 564 -15.16 5.23 -19.95
CA MET A 564 -15.00 5.57 -18.54
C MET A 564 -15.08 7.08 -18.39
N GLU A 565 -16.17 7.56 -17.78
CA GLU A 565 -16.31 8.96 -17.38
C GLU A 565 -15.69 9.13 -15.99
N LEU A 566 -14.78 10.10 -15.86
CA LEU A 566 -14.25 10.46 -14.55
C LEU A 566 -15.23 11.44 -13.89
N PRO A 567 -15.57 11.24 -12.62
CA PRO A 567 -16.48 12.14 -11.92
C PRO A 567 -15.87 13.54 -11.81
N LEU A 568 -16.73 14.53 -11.99
CA LEU A 568 -16.39 15.94 -11.86
C LEU A 568 -16.05 16.27 -10.41
N SER A 569 -15.03 17.08 -10.20
CA SER A 569 -14.77 17.62 -8.86
C SER A 569 -15.94 18.50 -8.39
N PRO A 570 -16.05 18.79 -7.07
CA PRO A 570 -16.98 19.76 -6.55
C PRO A 570 -16.87 21.14 -7.22
N LEU A 571 -15.65 21.59 -7.52
CA LEU A 571 -15.44 22.90 -8.14
C LEU A 571 -15.89 22.93 -9.61
N GLU A 572 -15.78 21.80 -10.33
CA GLU A 572 -16.28 21.68 -11.70
C GLU A 572 -17.81 21.67 -11.79
N ARG A 573 -18.52 21.41 -10.68
CA ARG A 573 -19.98 21.48 -10.60
C ARG A 573 -20.50 22.91 -10.41
N LEU A 574 -19.62 23.88 -10.12
CA LEU A 574 -20.02 25.26 -9.87
C LEU A 574 -20.32 25.99 -11.19
N LEU A 575 -21.34 26.85 -11.16
CA LEU A 575 -21.68 27.76 -12.26
C LEU A 575 -21.57 29.22 -11.78
N PRO A 576 -20.35 29.78 -11.72
CA PRO A 576 -20.15 31.10 -11.15
C PRO A 576 -20.98 32.20 -11.85
N PRO A 577 -21.51 33.20 -11.10
CA PRO A 577 -21.26 33.45 -9.68
C PRO A 577 -22.15 32.63 -8.75
N GLU A 578 -21.57 32.13 -7.64
CA GLU A 578 -22.26 31.29 -6.66
C GLU A 578 -22.19 31.87 -5.24
N LEU A 579 -23.19 31.57 -4.41
CA LEU A 579 -23.25 31.99 -3.01
C LEU A 579 -22.87 30.82 -2.08
N GLN A 580 -21.86 31.05 -1.25
CA GLN A 580 -21.49 30.20 -0.13
C GLN A 580 -22.02 30.78 1.18
N VAL A 581 -22.74 29.95 1.94
CA VAL A 581 -23.31 30.34 3.23
C VAL A 581 -22.47 29.76 4.35
N ALA A 582 -21.76 30.62 5.06
CA ALA A 582 -20.90 30.29 6.20
C ALA A 582 -21.69 30.31 7.51
N LEU A 583 -21.88 29.12 8.09
CA LEU A 583 -22.61 28.93 9.34
C LEU A 583 -21.69 29.12 10.55
N ASP A 584 -21.13 30.34 10.68
CA ASP A 584 -20.24 30.74 11.77
C ASP A 584 -21.02 31.19 13.02
N LEU A 585 -21.80 30.28 13.60
CA LEU A 585 -22.61 30.55 14.78
C LEU A 585 -22.46 29.48 15.86
N ASP A 586 -22.48 29.93 17.12
CA ASP A 586 -22.53 29.09 18.30
C ASP A 586 -23.99 28.78 18.67
N ALA A 587 -24.62 27.89 17.90
CA ALA A 587 -26.02 27.47 18.11
C ALA A 587 -26.12 25.94 18.17
N ASP A 588 -27.25 25.40 18.59
CA ASP A 588 -27.49 23.96 18.53
C ASP A 588 -27.60 23.48 17.06
N VAL A 589 -27.36 22.17 16.85
CA VAL A 589 -27.32 21.60 15.49
C VAL A 589 -28.64 21.75 14.73
N ARG A 590 -29.80 21.80 15.41
CA ARG A 590 -31.10 21.93 14.74
C ARG A 590 -31.26 23.34 14.17
N THR A 591 -30.95 24.35 14.97
CA THR A 591 -30.95 25.75 14.53
C THR A 591 -30.02 25.97 13.34
N ILE A 592 -28.80 25.41 13.39
CA ILE A 592 -27.84 25.50 12.28
C ILE A 592 -28.41 24.85 11.00
N VAL A 593 -28.99 23.66 11.13
CA VAL A 593 -29.59 22.91 10.02
C VAL A 593 -30.81 23.62 9.42
N GLU A 594 -31.64 24.26 10.24
CA GLU A 594 -32.79 25.04 9.76
C GLU A 594 -32.35 26.24 8.92
N ILE A 595 -31.33 26.98 9.37
CA ILE A 595 -30.76 28.10 8.62
C ILE A 595 -30.12 27.61 7.32
N ALA A 596 -29.36 26.51 7.37
CA ALA A 596 -28.75 25.89 6.19
C ALA A 596 -29.81 25.51 5.15
N ARG A 597 -30.89 24.85 5.58
CA ARG A 597 -32.00 24.46 4.71
C ARG A 597 -32.68 25.68 4.09
N ALA A 598 -32.99 26.69 4.89
CA ALA A 598 -33.63 27.91 4.41
C ALA A 598 -32.76 28.61 3.34
N ALA A 599 -31.45 28.72 3.56
CA ALA A 599 -30.53 29.29 2.58
C ALA A 599 -30.42 28.45 1.31
N TYR A 600 -30.37 27.12 1.43
CA TYR A 600 -30.34 26.17 0.31
C TYR A 600 -31.61 26.26 -0.57
N GLU A 601 -32.78 26.36 0.06
CA GLU A 601 -34.07 26.64 -0.61
C GLU A 601 -34.11 28.04 -1.23
N GLY A 602 -33.35 28.98 -0.67
CA GLY A 602 -33.12 30.32 -1.24
C GLY A 602 -32.25 30.32 -2.49
N GLY A 603 -31.65 29.17 -2.83
CA GLY A 603 -30.84 28.98 -4.03
C GLY A 603 -29.35 28.85 -3.77
N ALA A 604 -28.89 28.94 -2.52
CA ALA A 604 -27.49 28.67 -2.20
C ALA A 604 -27.12 27.22 -2.57
N ARG A 605 -25.96 27.04 -3.19
CA ARG A 605 -25.46 25.70 -3.59
C ARG A 605 -24.19 25.31 -2.87
N ILE A 606 -23.65 26.19 -2.05
CA ILE A 606 -22.50 25.91 -1.19
C ILE A 606 -22.90 26.24 0.25
N VAL A 607 -22.78 25.26 1.14
CA VAL A 607 -23.06 25.40 2.57
C VAL A 607 -21.79 25.06 3.33
N GLU A 608 -21.32 25.98 4.15
CA GLU A 608 -20.11 25.82 4.93
C GLU A 608 -20.46 25.55 6.40
N ALA A 609 -19.95 24.43 6.91
CA ALA A 609 -19.85 24.19 8.33
C ALA A 609 -18.75 25.11 8.89
N GLY A 610 -19.18 26.24 9.45
CA GLY A 610 -18.29 27.27 9.97
C GLY A 610 -17.49 26.81 11.19
N THR A 611 -16.37 27.47 11.44
CA THR A 611 -15.41 27.09 12.49
C THR A 611 -16.06 26.96 13.88
N PRO A 612 -16.90 27.90 14.37
CA PRO A 612 -17.54 27.78 15.69
C PRO A 612 -18.48 26.57 15.79
N ALA A 613 -19.28 26.31 14.75
CA ALA A 613 -20.22 25.20 14.71
C ALA A 613 -19.50 23.85 14.75
N ILE A 614 -18.40 23.72 14.00
CA ILE A 614 -17.55 22.53 14.04
C ILE A 614 -16.94 22.34 15.43
N LYS A 615 -16.40 23.40 16.05
CA LYS A 615 -15.80 23.29 17.39
C LYS A 615 -16.80 22.85 18.45
N ARG A 616 -18.07 23.24 18.32
CA ARG A 616 -19.13 22.84 19.25
C ARG A 616 -19.60 21.40 19.06
N HIS A 617 -19.89 21.01 17.82
CA HIS A 617 -20.62 19.75 17.54
C HIS A 617 -19.73 18.64 16.97
N GLY A 618 -18.52 18.98 16.56
CA GLY A 618 -17.65 18.11 15.79
C GLY A 618 -18.18 17.85 14.38
N VAL A 619 -17.26 17.44 13.50
CA VAL A 619 -17.61 17.04 12.12
C VAL A 619 -18.42 15.74 12.06
N GLU A 620 -18.29 14.90 13.09
CA GLU A 620 -19.03 13.64 13.27
C GLU A 620 -20.55 13.83 13.31
N THR A 621 -21.01 14.93 13.92
CA THR A 621 -22.44 15.23 14.07
C THR A 621 -22.90 16.23 13.02
N LEU A 622 -22.13 17.30 12.81
CA LEU A 622 -22.57 18.45 12.03
C LEU A 622 -22.64 18.16 10.53
N LEU A 623 -21.61 17.54 9.95
CA LEU A 623 -21.57 17.32 8.50
C LEU A 623 -22.66 16.36 8.01
N PRO A 624 -22.94 15.22 8.68
CA PRO A 624 -24.07 14.36 8.29
C PRO A 624 -25.42 15.07 8.40
N ALA A 625 -25.61 15.90 9.43
CA ALA A 625 -26.84 16.67 9.61
C ALA A 625 -27.05 17.69 8.49
N LEU A 626 -26.01 18.43 8.11
CA LEU A 626 -26.04 19.36 6.98
C LEU A 626 -26.28 18.64 5.65
N ARG A 627 -25.61 17.50 5.41
CA ARG A 627 -25.82 16.67 4.21
C ARG A 627 -27.26 16.20 4.07
N SER A 628 -27.87 15.76 5.18
CA SER A 628 -29.28 15.35 5.18
C SER A 628 -30.23 16.51 4.86
N ALA A 629 -29.90 17.72 5.30
CA ALA A 629 -30.73 18.90 5.05
C ALA A 629 -30.53 19.53 3.67
N CYS A 630 -29.34 19.41 3.10
CA CYS A 630 -28.92 20.02 1.84
C CYS A 630 -28.22 18.95 0.96
N PRO A 631 -28.97 17.99 0.39
CA PRO A 631 -28.40 16.80 -0.25
C PRO A 631 -27.47 17.12 -1.43
N ASP A 632 -27.88 18.05 -2.29
CA ASP A 632 -27.13 18.41 -3.51
C ASP A 632 -26.17 19.60 -3.31
N ALA A 633 -26.13 20.20 -2.13
CA ALA A 633 -25.21 21.29 -1.86
C ALA A 633 -23.77 20.79 -1.77
N ILE A 634 -22.83 21.63 -2.20
CA ILE A 634 -21.41 21.44 -1.90
C ILE A 634 -21.21 21.80 -0.43
N LEU A 635 -20.73 20.84 0.37
CA LEU A 635 -20.43 21.08 1.77
C LEU A 635 -18.96 21.47 1.96
N VAL A 636 -18.71 22.65 2.51
CA VAL A 636 -17.38 23.10 2.92
C VAL A 636 -17.21 22.85 4.42
N ALA A 637 -16.15 22.16 4.82
CA ALA A 637 -15.75 22.07 6.22
C ALA A 637 -14.65 23.11 6.50
N ASP A 638 -15.00 24.16 7.25
CA ASP A 638 -14.05 25.19 7.64
C ASP A 638 -13.30 24.78 8.91
N LEU A 639 -12.40 23.81 8.77
CA LEU A 639 -11.55 23.34 9.87
C LEU A 639 -10.43 24.32 10.23
N LYS A 640 -10.12 25.26 9.32
CA LYS A 640 -8.91 26.09 9.34
C LYS A 640 -7.66 25.21 9.44
N THR A 641 -7.56 24.21 8.57
CA THR A 641 -6.49 23.21 8.63
C THR A 641 -5.12 23.85 8.47
N MET A 642 -4.30 23.73 9.52
CA MET A 642 -2.92 24.26 9.60
C MET A 642 -1.89 23.19 9.95
N ASP A 643 -2.32 22.06 10.49
CA ASP A 643 -1.46 20.93 10.83
C ASP A 643 -2.03 19.63 10.25
N VAL A 644 -1.17 18.62 10.09
CA VAL A 644 -1.52 17.25 9.63
C VAL A 644 -2.60 17.24 8.53
N GLY A 645 -2.33 17.94 7.42
CA GLY A 645 -3.36 18.33 6.44
C GLY A 645 -4.10 17.15 5.82
N ASN A 646 -3.45 15.99 5.71
CA ASN A 646 -4.09 14.75 5.28
C ASN A 646 -5.11 14.21 6.29
N LEU A 647 -4.80 14.27 7.59
CA LEU A 647 -5.63 13.71 8.65
C LEU A 647 -6.90 14.55 8.85
N GLU A 648 -6.76 15.86 9.00
CA GLU A 648 -7.91 16.76 9.20
C GLU A 648 -8.87 16.71 8.00
N ALA A 649 -8.32 16.78 6.78
CA ALA A 649 -9.12 16.66 5.57
C ALA A 649 -9.84 15.30 5.48
N ARG A 650 -9.16 14.21 5.83
CA ARG A 650 -9.74 12.86 5.86
C ARG A 650 -10.93 12.77 6.80
N ILE A 651 -10.82 13.32 8.01
CA ILE A 651 -11.89 13.29 9.01
C ILE A 651 -13.13 14.00 8.44
N ALA A 652 -12.97 15.20 7.87
CA ALA A 652 -14.09 15.94 7.28
C ALA A 652 -14.70 15.22 6.06
N PHE A 653 -13.89 14.77 5.11
CA PHE A 653 -14.40 14.12 3.90
C PHE A 653 -15.17 12.84 4.19
N ARG A 654 -14.75 12.05 5.19
CA ARG A 654 -15.48 10.84 5.63
C ARG A 654 -16.88 11.13 6.16
N ARG A 655 -17.08 12.32 6.71
CA ARG A 655 -18.36 12.75 7.27
C ARG A 655 -19.19 13.56 6.29
N GLY A 656 -18.77 13.61 5.03
CA GLY A 656 -19.57 14.11 3.92
C GLY A 656 -19.19 15.50 3.43
N ALA A 657 -18.07 16.08 3.88
CA ALA A 657 -17.56 17.30 3.26
C ALA A 657 -17.19 17.07 1.78
N ASP A 658 -17.41 18.08 0.95
CA ASP A 658 -16.95 18.13 -0.45
C ASP A 658 -15.69 18.97 -0.61
N ILE A 659 -15.53 19.97 0.25
CA ILE A 659 -14.40 20.89 0.28
C ILE A 659 -13.91 21.01 1.71
N VAL A 660 -12.60 21.03 1.93
CA VAL A 660 -12.00 21.35 3.23
C VAL A 660 -11.21 22.64 3.10
N ALA A 661 -11.42 23.57 4.04
CA ALA A 661 -10.65 24.80 4.11
C ALA A 661 -9.28 24.54 4.74
N VAL A 662 -8.22 24.91 4.02
CA VAL A 662 -6.82 24.77 4.43
C VAL A 662 -6.18 26.15 4.44
N MET A 663 -5.46 26.49 5.49
CA MET A 663 -4.88 27.82 5.63
C MET A 663 -3.64 27.99 4.76
N GLY A 664 -3.57 29.07 3.98
CA GLY A 664 -2.39 29.43 3.17
C GLY A 664 -1.13 29.61 4.02
N ILE A 665 -1.28 30.12 5.24
CA ILE A 665 -0.19 30.29 6.21
C ILE A 665 0.34 28.97 6.82
N GLY A 666 -0.37 27.84 6.63
CA GLY A 666 -0.03 26.52 7.22
C GLY A 666 1.16 25.81 6.57
N GLY A 667 1.78 26.42 5.56
CA GLY A 667 2.94 25.88 4.84
C GLY A 667 2.57 24.90 3.71
N ARG A 668 3.44 24.86 2.68
CA ARG A 668 3.21 24.10 1.44
C ARG A 668 2.89 22.62 1.68
N ALA A 669 3.65 21.94 2.55
CA ALA A 669 3.48 20.51 2.80
C ALA A 669 2.05 20.13 3.22
N LYS A 670 1.40 20.94 4.06
CA LYS A 670 0.05 20.68 4.58
C LYS A 670 -1.02 20.87 3.52
N ILE A 671 -0.84 21.86 2.65
CA ILE A 671 -1.68 22.07 1.46
C ILE A 671 -1.57 20.85 0.52
N PHE A 672 -0.36 20.36 0.25
CA PHE A 672 -0.17 19.17 -0.60
C PHE A 672 -0.74 17.89 0.03
N GLU A 673 -0.57 17.71 1.34
CA GLU A 673 -1.16 16.60 2.10
C GLU A 673 -2.71 16.60 2.01
N ALA A 674 -3.34 17.75 2.22
CA ALA A 674 -4.79 17.91 2.10
C ALA A 674 -5.28 17.74 0.65
N LEU A 675 -4.57 18.29 -0.33
CA LEU A 675 -4.88 18.13 -1.76
C LEU A 675 -4.78 16.67 -2.20
N ALA A 676 -3.81 15.92 -1.68
CA ALA A 676 -3.67 14.50 -1.97
C ALA A 676 -4.90 13.71 -1.45
N GLU A 677 -5.35 14.02 -0.22
CA GLU A 677 -6.54 13.41 0.36
C GLU A 677 -7.83 13.80 -0.37
N ALA A 678 -7.96 15.07 -0.77
CA ALA A 678 -9.09 15.57 -1.56
C ALA A 678 -9.13 14.90 -2.94
N SER A 679 -7.98 14.85 -3.62
CA SER A 679 -7.84 14.19 -4.92
C SER A 679 -8.32 12.75 -4.87
N ARG A 680 -7.88 12.00 -3.84
CA ARG A 680 -8.23 10.59 -3.58
C ARG A 680 -9.74 10.33 -3.54
N ARG A 681 -10.51 11.31 -3.06
CA ARG A 681 -11.97 11.21 -2.85
C ARG A 681 -12.77 12.04 -3.83
N GLU A 682 -12.11 12.53 -4.88
CA GLU A 682 -12.72 13.40 -5.89
C GLU A 682 -13.38 14.63 -5.25
N LYS A 683 -12.73 15.15 -4.21
CA LYS A 683 -13.07 16.36 -3.48
C LYS A 683 -12.13 17.49 -3.86
N ALA A 684 -12.32 18.64 -3.24
CA ALA A 684 -11.47 19.81 -3.45
C ALA A 684 -10.99 20.39 -2.11
N ILE A 685 -10.00 21.28 -2.19
CA ILE A 685 -9.57 22.11 -1.06
C ILE A 685 -9.83 23.59 -1.38
N LEU A 686 -10.14 24.35 -0.34
CA LEU A 686 -10.24 25.80 -0.38
C LEU A 686 -9.07 26.38 0.40
N ILE A 687 -8.13 27.03 -0.28
CA ILE A 687 -6.98 27.65 0.37
C ILE A 687 -7.41 29.00 0.91
N ASP A 688 -7.60 29.07 2.23
CA ASP A 688 -7.98 30.28 2.94
C ASP A 688 -6.75 31.16 3.20
N LEU A 689 -6.76 32.36 2.63
CA LEU A 689 -5.66 33.33 2.72
C LEU A 689 -5.86 34.31 3.89
N LEU A 690 -6.71 33.97 4.85
CA LEU A 690 -6.84 34.71 6.10
C LEU A 690 -5.46 34.86 6.77
N ASP A 691 -5.15 36.10 7.17
CA ASP A 691 -3.90 36.51 7.81
C ASP A 691 -2.62 36.26 6.99
N CYS A 692 -2.72 35.95 5.68
CA CYS A 692 -1.58 35.95 4.78
C CYS A 692 -1.05 37.38 4.59
N ALA A 693 0.25 37.60 4.83
CA ALA A 693 0.88 38.91 4.72
C ALA A 693 0.82 39.50 3.29
N ASP A 694 1.00 38.66 2.27
CA ASP A 694 0.84 39.03 0.85
C ASP A 694 0.01 37.95 0.13
N PRO A 695 -1.34 38.06 0.17
CA PRO A 695 -2.21 37.06 -0.44
C PRO A 695 -2.08 37.00 -1.97
N LEU A 696 -1.67 38.10 -2.61
CA LEU A 696 -1.51 38.15 -4.06
C LEU A 696 -0.27 37.37 -4.50
N ARG A 697 0.85 37.50 -3.78
CA ARG A 697 2.06 36.70 -4.04
C ARG A 697 1.79 35.22 -3.77
N GLU A 698 1.10 34.92 -2.69
CA GLU A 698 0.78 33.55 -2.27
C GLU A 698 -0.05 32.80 -3.32
N ILE A 699 -1.07 33.44 -3.90
CA ILE A 699 -1.87 32.89 -5.01
C ILE A 699 -0.98 32.54 -6.21
N GLU A 700 -0.08 33.45 -6.60
CA GLU A 700 0.76 33.28 -7.78
C GLU A 700 1.72 32.09 -7.62
N GLU A 701 2.39 32.00 -6.47
CA GLU A 701 3.30 30.90 -6.15
C GLU A 701 2.56 29.55 -6.10
N LEU A 702 1.44 29.48 -5.37
CA LEU A 702 0.63 28.26 -5.26
C LEU A 702 0.04 27.80 -6.60
N ARG A 703 -0.39 28.75 -7.44
CA ARG A 703 -0.88 28.43 -8.79
C ARG A 703 0.19 27.73 -9.61
N GLN A 704 1.43 28.24 -9.59
CA GLN A 704 2.54 27.67 -10.33
C GLN A 704 2.90 26.26 -9.84
N GLU A 705 2.81 26.05 -8.53
CA GLU A 705 3.12 24.78 -7.88
C GLU A 705 2.02 23.70 -8.03
N LEU A 706 0.74 24.06 -7.87
CA LEU A 706 -0.37 23.08 -7.77
C LEU A 706 -0.90 22.62 -9.13
N GLN A 707 -1.04 23.53 -10.11
CA GLN A 707 -1.52 23.24 -11.48
C GLN A 707 -2.83 22.41 -11.57
N GLU A 708 -3.71 22.51 -10.57
CA GLU A 708 -4.96 21.74 -10.44
C GLU A 708 -6.18 22.67 -10.23
N PRO A 709 -6.53 23.54 -11.19
CA PRO A 709 -7.59 24.55 -11.03
C PRO A 709 -8.98 23.96 -10.76
N LYS A 710 -9.15 22.68 -11.10
CA LYS A 710 -10.39 21.93 -10.87
C LYS A 710 -10.51 21.38 -9.45
N ARG A 711 -9.45 21.38 -8.63
CA ARG A 711 -9.49 20.81 -7.26
C ARG A 711 -9.04 21.77 -6.16
N VAL A 712 -8.55 22.93 -6.55
CA VAL A 712 -8.09 23.96 -5.65
C VAL A 712 -8.80 25.25 -5.98
N ALA A 713 -9.34 25.89 -4.96
CA ALA A 713 -9.82 27.26 -5.03
C ALA A 713 -9.07 28.12 -4.01
N PHE A 714 -8.98 29.42 -4.27
CA PHE A 714 -8.40 30.38 -3.34
C PHE A 714 -9.52 31.20 -2.69
N CYS A 715 -9.46 31.38 -1.36
CA CYS A 715 -10.34 32.27 -0.64
C CYS A 715 -9.56 33.50 -0.19
N LEU A 716 -9.91 34.66 -0.77
CA LEU A 716 -9.46 35.94 -0.25
C LEU A 716 -10.36 36.31 0.93
N HIS A 717 -9.82 36.19 2.14
CA HIS A 717 -10.60 36.26 3.37
C HIS A 717 -10.10 37.36 4.29
N ARG A 718 -11.03 38.21 4.74
CA ARG A 718 -10.78 39.19 5.80
C ARG A 718 -11.48 38.80 7.11
N GLY A 719 -10.71 38.60 8.17
CA GLY A 719 -11.21 38.12 9.46
C GLY A 719 -12.15 39.08 10.19
N ILE A 720 -12.96 38.53 11.10
CA ILE A 720 -14.00 39.29 11.82
C ILE A 720 -13.42 40.44 12.67
N SER A 721 -12.26 40.22 13.30
CA SER A 721 -11.57 41.23 14.10
C SER A 721 -11.12 42.44 13.28
N GLU A 722 -10.77 42.24 12.01
CA GLU A 722 -10.45 43.34 11.09
C GLU A 722 -11.70 44.03 10.57
N GLN A 723 -12.77 43.26 10.29
CA GLN A 723 -14.08 43.83 9.94
C GLN A 723 -14.63 44.71 11.07
N MET A 724 -14.33 44.40 12.32
CA MET A 724 -14.72 45.24 13.47
C MET A 724 -13.87 46.50 13.61
N LYS A 725 -12.63 46.51 13.08
CA LYS A 725 -11.68 47.64 13.13
C LYS A 725 -11.73 48.57 11.92
N GLY A 726 -12.46 48.21 10.86
CA GLY A 726 -12.50 48.96 9.58
C GLY A 726 -13.58 48.47 8.62
N ARG A 727 -13.52 48.88 7.34
CA ARG A 727 -14.53 48.55 6.32
C ARG A 727 -14.30 47.18 5.67
N GLY A 728 -15.36 46.47 5.24
CA GLY A 728 -15.31 45.08 4.74
C GLY A 728 -14.51 44.88 3.44
N ILE A 729 -14.33 43.62 3.02
CA ILE A 729 -13.49 43.28 1.84
C ILE A 729 -14.03 43.87 0.52
N TYR A 730 -15.34 44.14 0.47
CA TYR A 730 -16.04 44.67 -0.70
C TYR A 730 -15.56 46.08 -1.12
N GLU A 731 -14.85 46.80 -0.27
CA GLU A 731 -14.27 48.12 -0.63
C GLU A 731 -12.89 48.00 -1.30
N GLN A 732 -12.30 46.81 -1.32
CA GLN A 732 -10.99 46.53 -1.91
C GLN A 732 -11.12 45.94 -3.33
N SER A 733 -11.93 46.56 -4.18
CA SER A 733 -12.20 46.06 -5.54
C SER A 733 -10.93 45.89 -6.40
N GLN A 734 -9.90 46.71 -6.17
CA GLN A 734 -8.60 46.54 -6.82
C GLN A 734 -7.89 45.25 -6.39
N LEU A 735 -7.88 44.95 -5.08
CA LEU A 735 -7.29 43.73 -4.56
C LEU A 735 -7.97 42.48 -5.14
N ILE A 736 -9.31 42.48 -5.21
CA ILE A 736 -10.09 41.36 -5.79
C ILE A 736 -9.74 41.18 -7.28
N ARG A 737 -9.66 42.28 -8.05
CA ARG A 737 -9.28 42.23 -9.47
C ARG A 737 -7.87 41.65 -9.67
N GLU A 738 -6.91 42.11 -8.86
CA GLU A 738 -5.54 41.61 -8.91
C GLU A 738 -5.44 40.14 -8.48
N ALA A 739 -6.18 39.74 -7.44
CA ALA A 739 -6.24 38.36 -6.99
C ALA A 739 -6.81 37.44 -8.08
N LYS A 740 -7.91 37.84 -8.75
CA LYS A 740 -8.49 37.06 -9.85
C LYS A 740 -7.53 36.93 -11.02
N LYS A 741 -6.81 38.00 -11.37
CA LYS A 741 -5.79 37.98 -12.42
C LYS A 741 -4.66 36.98 -12.11
N ARG A 742 -4.18 36.95 -10.87
CA ARG A 742 -3.12 36.02 -10.43
C ARG A 742 -3.63 34.58 -10.30
N ALA A 743 -4.86 34.39 -9.84
CA ALA A 743 -5.49 33.07 -9.75
C ALA A 743 -5.67 32.40 -11.12
N GLY A 744 -5.86 33.18 -12.20
CA GLY A 744 -6.04 32.64 -13.55
C GLY A 744 -7.28 31.75 -13.62
N ASP A 745 -7.08 30.48 -14.00
CA ASP A 745 -8.16 29.49 -14.15
C ASP A 745 -8.70 28.94 -12.82
N PHE A 746 -8.06 29.26 -11.69
CA PHE A 746 -8.53 28.86 -10.37
C PHE A 746 -9.74 29.72 -9.96
N LEU A 747 -10.70 29.10 -9.27
CA LEU A 747 -11.86 29.81 -8.73
C LEU A 747 -11.44 30.71 -7.56
N LEU A 748 -11.93 31.94 -7.56
CA LEU A 748 -11.71 32.90 -6.48
C LEU A 748 -12.96 33.06 -5.60
N PHE A 749 -12.83 32.62 -4.36
CA PHE A 749 -13.79 32.83 -3.29
C PHE A 749 -13.43 34.13 -2.55
N VAL A 750 -14.42 34.89 -2.14
CA VAL A 750 -14.21 36.15 -1.42
C VAL A 750 -15.07 36.15 -0.17
N ALA A 751 -14.43 36.34 1.00
CA ALA A 751 -15.06 36.36 2.31
C ALA A 751 -14.64 37.62 3.09
N GLY A 752 -15.57 38.25 3.79
CA GLY A 752 -15.24 39.42 4.62
C GLY A 752 -16.34 40.47 4.74
N GLY A 753 -17.45 40.14 5.40
CA GLY A 753 -18.56 41.08 5.66
C GLY A 753 -19.46 41.34 4.44
N ILE A 754 -19.62 40.34 3.55
CA ILE A 754 -20.50 40.45 2.38
C ILE A 754 -21.96 40.36 2.82
N LYS A 755 -22.78 41.29 2.32
CA LYS A 755 -24.22 41.41 2.59
C LYS A 755 -24.99 41.74 1.31
N ALA A 756 -26.32 41.66 1.36
CA ALA A 756 -27.16 42.16 0.27
C ALA A 756 -26.89 43.65 0.01
N GLY A 757 -26.80 44.04 -1.27
CA GLY A 757 -26.47 45.37 -1.76
C GLY A 757 -25.00 45.61 -2.08
N VAL A 758 -24.10 44.68 -1.71
CA VAL A 758 -22.67 44.75 -2.09
C VAL A 758 -22.15 43.49 -2.80
N ALA A 759 -22.92 42.41 -2.85
CA ALA A 759 -22.50 41.14 -3.45
C ALA A 759 -22.25 41.27 -4.95
N GLY A 760 -23.04 42.07 -5.67
CA GLY A 760 -22.86 42.36 -7.08
C GLY A 760 -21.55 43.10 -7.35
N ASN A 761 -21.14 44.03 -6.48
CA ASN A 761 -19.88 44.75 -6.60
C ASN A 761 -18.67 43.82 -6.44
N VAL A 762 -18.77 42.83 -5.54
CA VAL A 762 -17.73 41.82 -5.30
C VAL A 762 -17.57 40.91 -6.53
N VAL A 763 -18.68 40.46 -7.13
CA VAL A 763 -18.67 39.72 -8.40
C VAL A 763 -18.13 40.56 -9.56
N ALA A 764 -18.53 41.83 -9.66
CA ALA A 764 -18.02 42.76 -10.67
C ALA A 764 -16.50 42.96 -10.57
N ALA A 765 -15.94 42.85 -9.36
CA ALA A 765 -14.51 42.93 -9.12
C ALA A 765 -13.75 41.62 -9.45
N GLY A 766 -14.44 40.52 -9.73
CA GLY A 766 -13.84 39.26 -10.20
C GLY A 766 -14.06 38.05 -9.30
N ALA A 767 -14.87 38.14 -8.25
CA ALA A 767 -15.20 36.99 -7.40
C ALA A 767 -16.04 35.95 -8.17
N ASP A 768 -15.67 34.68 -8.03
CA ASP A 768 -16.44 33.55 -8.53
C ASP A 768 -17.46 33.05 -7.52
N VAL A 769 -17.09 33.10 -6.23
CA VAL A 769 -17.96 32.76 -5.13
C VAL A 769 -17.93 33.88 -4.08
N CYS A 770 -19.11 34.33 -3.66
CA CYS A 770 -19.25 35.22 -2.51
C CYS A 770 -19.56 34.39 -1.26
N VAL A 771 -18.80 34.59 -0.19
CA VAL A 771 -19.02 33.93 1.11
C VAL A 771 -19.76 34.88 2.05
N ALA A 772 -20.94 34.49 2.49
CA ALA A 772 -21.81 35.27 3.37
C ALA A 772 -22.15 34.47 4.64
N GLY A 773 -21.92 35.08 5.81
CA GLY A 773 -22.24 34.49 7.11
C GLY A 773 -23.37 35.23 7.81
N SER A 774 -23.03 36.18 8.67
CA SER A 774 -23.98 36.89 9.55
C SER A 774 -25.13 37.57 8.82
N ALA A 775 -24.92 38.02 7.57
CA ALA A 775 -25.97 38.58 6.73
C ALA A 775 -27.12 37.57 6.43
N ILE A 776 -26.85 36.27 6.56
CA ILE A 776 -27.82 35.19 6.39
C ILE A 776 -28.33 34.72 7.76
N TYR A 777 -27.44 34.27 8.65
CA TYR A 777 -27.88 33.63 9.90
C TYR A 777 -28.43 34.58 10.97
N ASN A 778 -28.16 35.89 10.88
CA ASN A 778 -28.83 36.91 11.72
C ASN A 778 -30.05 37.54 11.04
N SER A 779 -30.40 37.12 9.83
CA SER A 779 -31.56 37.66 9.12
C SER A 779 -32.86 37.05 9.65
N ALA A 780 -33.95 37.82 9.58
CA ALA A 780 -35.29 37.32 9.92
C ALA A 780 -35.78 36.25 8.92
N ASP A 781 -35.26 36.26 7.69
CA ASP A 781 -35.55 35.28 6.65
C ASP A 781 -34.27 34.92 5.87
N PRO A 782 -33.56 33.85 6.27
CA PRO A 782 -32.35 33.39 5.59
C PRO A 782 -32.58 33.00 4.12
N ARG A 783 -33.78 32.49 3.79
CA ARG A 783 -34.14 32.06 2.43
C ARG A 783 -34.21 33.25 1.49
N GLU A 784 -34.94 34.28 1.89
CA GLU A 784 -35.09 35.51 1.11
C GLU A 784 -33.76 36.29 1.02
N SER A 785 -32.97 36.30 2.10
CA SER A 785 -31.66 36.96 2.11
C SER A 785 -30.69 36.30 1.12
N ALA A 786 -30.63 34.97 1.09
CA ALA A 786 -29.82 34.22 0.11
C ALA A 786 -30.29 34.48 -1.33
N ARG A 787 -31.60 34.46 -1.58
CA ARG A 787 -32.19 34.72 -2.89
C ARG A 787 -31.80 36.11 -3.42
N ARG A 788 -31.95 37.15 -2.60
CA ARG A 788 -31.62 38.53 -2.98
C ARG A 788 -30.16 38.72 -3.36
N MET A 789 -29.25 38.12 -2.58
CA MET A 789 -27.81 38.17 -2.89
C MET A 789 -27.51 37.50 -4.23
N LEU A 790 -28.08 36.32 -4.49
CA LEU A 790 -27.91 35.62 -5.77
C LEU A 790 -28.46 36.42 -6.96
N GLU A 791 -29.63 37.04 -6.82
CA GLU A 791 -30.21 37.91 -7.86
C GLU A 791 -29.31 39.11 -8.16
N GLU A 792 -28.76 39.75 -7.13
CA GLU A 792 -27.80 40.86 -7.28
C GLU A 792 -26.55 40.42 -8.04
N MET A 793 -25.98 39.27 -7.68
CA MET A 793 -24.80 38.71 -8.32
C MET A 793 -25.06 38.35 -9.79
N ARG A 794 -26.20 37.71 -10.08
CA ARG A 794 -26.57 37.28 -11.44
C ARG A 794 -26.91 38.45 -12.37
N LYS A 795 -27.38 39.58 -11.84
CA LYS A 795 -27.55 40.82 -12.62
C LYS A 795 -26.23 41.35 -13.18
N VAL A 796 -25.13 41.12 -12.47
CA VAL A 796 -23.79 41.56 -12.88
C VAL A 796 -23.13 40.54 -13.80
N ARG A 797 -23.23 39.25 -13.46
CA ARG A 797 -22.63 38.16 -14.24
C ARG A 797 -23.59 36.98 -14.28
N ALA A 798 -24.16 36.70 -15.44
CA ALA A 798 -24.95 35.49 -15.63
C ALA A 798 -24.03 34.26 -15.70
N PRO A 799 -24.44 33.10 -15.17
CA PRO A 799 -23.69 31.87 -15.35
C PRO A 799 -23.61 31.50 -16.85
N PRO A 800 -22.50 30.91 -17.31
CA PRO A 800 -22.38 30.43 -18.68
C PRO A 800 -23.48 29.40 -18.99
N ARG A 801 -24.08 29.49 -20.18
CA ARG A 801 -25.17 28.61 -20.62
C ARG A 801 -24.69 27.21 -20.95
#